data_AF-A0A7T7M9D4-F1
#
_entry.id   AF-A0A7T7M9D4-F1
#
_cell.length_a   1.000
_cell.length_b   1.000
_cell.length_c   1.000
_cell.angle_alpha   90.00
_cell.angle_beta   90.00
_cell.angle_gamma   90.00
#
_symmetry.space_group_name_H-M   'P 1'
#
loop_
_entity.id
_entity.type
_entity.pdbx_description
1 polymer ?
#
loop_
_entity_poly.entity_id
_entity_poly.type
_entity_poly.pdbx_seq_one_letter_code
_entity_poly.pdbx_strand_id
1 'polypeptide(L)'
;MTTTTKRILLGAGATIALAAAPLTAHAAPDPEAPVGGEAPAVSTPQETPAPDSPESERSASPARSAEASGADAARSGPVLTPIPEIQKPGEADDSALTGTTVTTLGVVTGAHPRNEDGLATTLDGFTIQTPGTGGAWEPARASSDGLFAWVGKKRLDIPGIGSCVRVTGTVGEYPATGKKTPAATQSLTQLAVTAIEPASGCAPVTPTPLDSVPSADQLEALESMLVAPQGTWTITDNYQVNQYGTLALTPGTEPLRAATDVVEPGEKATAYEAANAAAVIALDDGTNTNLTRGAATGVPYAYIANGAPARVGYHATFTQPVLVDVRHSAFVLQPTRMTAGHPERSPITVSGERPAVPEVKGDVKVATFNVLNYFSDLGEDEPGCEGYPDRDGNFVTAKKCTVRGAWSSAAFAQQQAKIVIAINMIDADVVALEEIENPLGVGISDDRDAPLKTLVEALNAAAGSEKWAYVPSPVQVPAQEDVIRTAFIYQPRTIAPVGGSVILDDPAFTGLARQPLAQEFTPVVNEKQVGKSLVVIANHFKSKGSVPTGMEEGNTDAGDGQGNANAIRVAQAKALVDFAARFEGTPTLLVGDFNSYSKEDPLALITGAGWIHKSAGAHPSYVYSGRSGSLDHVFANAAADPLVLGVASWGINAEESIAFEYSRSNMNAHLATETDNPYRSSDHNPEIVGLDLVSEKPQEGGATTGPETPSTPSAPVPPAPQSPSVGNASAKTPGSLAKTGAAGGVLVAAGAALCLGLTLIAMRRRAS
;
A
#
# COMPACT_ATOMS: atom_id res chain seq x y z
N MET A 1 55.62 -15.22 -5.26
CA MET A 1 55.94 -16.66 -5.18
C MET A 1 55.35 -17.20 -3.88
N THR A 2 54.72 -18.39 -3.93
CA THR A 2 54.53 -19.39 -2.84
C THR A 2 54.79 -18.93 -1.39
N THR A 3 53.88 -19.11 -0.42
CA THR A 3 53.35 -20.43 0.03
C THR A 3 52.02 -20.37 0.79
N THR A 4 51.34 -21.52 0.82
CA THR A 4 50.14 -21.87 1.60
C THR A 4 50.36 -21.87 3.12
N THR A 5 49.32 -21.61 3.93
CA THR A 5 49.21 -22.14 5.32
C THR A 5 47.75 -22.45 5.68
N LYS A 6 47.53 -23.62 6.31
CA LYS A 6 46.23 -24.12 6.84
C LYS A 6 46.33 -24.25 8.37
N ARG A 7 45.28 -23.86 9.11
CA ARG A 7 44.77 -24.38 10.42
C ARG A 7 43.62 -23.45 10.86
N ILE A 8 42.36 -23.85 11.09
CA ILE A 8 41.73 -24.91 11.92
C ILE A 8 41.49 -24.47 13.40
N LEU A 9 40.24 -24.69 13.86
CA LEU A 9 39.70 -24.58 15.23
C LEU A 9 39.44 -23.14 15.74
N LEU A 10 38.40 -22.82 16.55
CA LEU A 10 37.41 -23.61 17.31
C LEU A 10 35.97 -23.14 17.03
N GLY A 11 34.97 -24.00 17.30
CA GLY A 11 33.57 -23.57 17.43
C GLY A 11 33.19 -23.28 18.89
N ALA A 12 32.21 -22.40 19.09
CA ALA A 12 31.49 -22.21 20.35
C ALA A 12 30.00 -22.24 20.06
N GLY A 13 29.27 -23.19 20.66
CA GLY A 13 27.83 -23.27 20.53
C GLY A 13 27.14 -22.36 21.54
N ALA A 14 26.16 -21.59 21.08
CA ALA A 14 25.21 -20.88 21.93
C ALA A 14 23.80 -21.43 21.67
N THR A 15 23.21 -22.04 22.69
CA THR A 15 21.80 -22.46 22.68
C THR A 15 20.90 -21.22 22.72
N ILE A 16 20.14 -21.00 21.65
CA ILE A 16 19.03 -20.05 21.65
C ILE A 16 17.80 -20.77 22.21
N ALA A 17 17.18 -20.17 23.24
CA ALA A 17 15.94 -20.66 23.82
C ALA A 17 14.75 -20.28 22.93
N LEU A 18 13.77 -21.19 22.81
CA LEU A 18 12.51 -20.94 22.12
C LEU A 18 11.75 -19.78 22.81
N ALA A 19 11.49 -18.73 22.04
CA ALA A 19 10.47 -17.72 22.32
C ALA A 19 9.58 -17.61 21.07
N ALA A 20 8.29 -17.36 21.27
CA ALA A 20 7.28 -17.47 20.19
C ALA A 20 7.55 -16.48 19.05
N ALA A 21 7.41 -16.96 17.81
CA ALA A 21 7.44 -16.12 16.63
C ALA A 21 6.10 -15.39 16.47
N PRO A 22 6.08 -14.06 16.26
CA PRO A 22 4.93 -13.39 15.70
C PRO A 22 4.80 -13.76 14.21
N LEU A 23 3.58 -13.82 13.69
CA LEU A 23 3.35 -13.97 12.25
C LEU A 23 4.06 -12.84 11.51
N THR A 24 4.88 -13.21 10.52
CA THR A 24 5.56 -12.23 9.66
C THR A 24 4.53 -11.49 8.82
N ALA A 25 4.46 -10.17 9.00
CA ALA A 25 3.92 -9.29 7.98
C ALA A 25 4.60 -9.60 6.62
N HIS A 26 3.87 -9.41 5.52
CA HIS A 26 4.43 -9.57 4.18
C HIS A 26 5.52 -8.53 3.93
N ALA A 27 6.75 -8.86 4.30
CA ALA A 27 7.94 -8.26 3.73
C ALA A 27 7.96 -8.64 2.25
N ALA A 28 7.50 -7.73 1.40
CA ALA A 28 7.79 -7.81 -0.02
C ALA A 28 9.32 -7.91 -0.17
N PRO A 29 9.85 -8.89 -0.92
CA PRO A 29 11.29 -8.99 -1.08
C PRO A 29 11.82 -7.74 -1.79
N ASP A 30 12.88 -7.16 -1.26
CA ASP A 30 13.64 -6.13 -1.96
C ASP A 30 13.97 -6.59 -3.38
N PRO A 31 13.91 -5.71 -4.39
CA PRO A 31 14.24 -6.05 -5.78
C PRO A 31 15.75 -6.33 -6.02
N GLU A 32 16.54 -6.48 -4.95
CA GLU A 32 17.99 -6.67 -4.96
C GLU A 32 18.43 -8.01 -4.36
N ALA A 33 18.08 -9.11 -5.04
CA ALA A 33 18.80 -10.38 -4.90
C ALA A 33 18.87 -11.13 -6.26
N PRO A 34 20.06 -11.34 -6.85
CA PRO A 34 20.18 -12.11 -8.08
C PRO A 34 20.11 -13.62 -7.76
N VAL A 35 19.00 -14.28 -8.12
CA VAL A 35 18.91 -15.75 -8.11
C VAL A 35 19.66 -16.33 -9.32
N GLY A 36 20.99 -16.17 -9.32
CA GLY A 36 21.90 -16.84 -10.23
C GLY A 36 22.13 -18.28 -9.80
N GLY A 37 21.28 -19.19 -10.28
CA GLY A 37 21.37 -20.63 -10.01
C GLY A 37 21.45 -21.46 -11.29
N GLU A 38 22.63 -21.55 -11.90
CA GLU A 38 22.85 -22.50 -13.00
C GLU A 38 22.59 -23.93 -12.53
N ALA A 39 21.80 -24.68 -13.31
CA ALA A 39 21.60 -26.10 -13.08
C ALA A 39 22.92 -26.86 -13.36
N PRO A 40 23.41 -27.72 -12.45
CA PRO A 40 24.59 -28.52 -12.72
C PRO A 40 24.30 -29.53 -13.81
N ALA A 41 25.02 -29.42 -14.93
CA ALA A 41 24.99 -30.40 -16.01
C ALA A 41 25.45 -31.78 -15.50
N VAL A 42 24.60 -32.80 -15.64
CA VAL A 42 24.99 -34.19 -15.41
C VAL A 42 25.29 -34.85 -16.76
N SER A 43 26.49 -35.41 -16.84
CA SER A 43 27.08 -35.99 -18.05
C SER A 43 26.32 -37.20 -18.60
N THR A 44 26.16 -37.24 -19.93
CA THR A 44 25.81 -38.44 -20.68
C THR A 44 26.92 -39.49 -20.67
N PRO A 45 26.54 -40.78 -20.77
CA PRO A 45 27.35 -41.78 -21.45
C PRO A 45 26.60 -42.39 -22.65
N GLN A 46 26.94 -41.89 -23.84
CA GLN A 46 27.27 -42.65 -25.06
C GLN A 46 26.49 -43.92 -25.44
N GLU A 47 25.87 -43.89 -26.63
CA GLU A 47 25.19 -45.03 -27.29
C GLU A 47 26.15 -46.07 -27.92
N THR A 48 25.51 -47.18 -28.34
CA THR A 48 25.81 -48.11 -29.47
C THR A 48 26.39 -49.49 -29.11
N PRO A 49 26.10 -50.55 -29.91
CA PRO A 49 24.88 -50.81 -30.69
C PRO A 49 24.28 -52.22 -30.44
N ALA A 50 23.09 -52.47 -31.00
CA ALA A 50 22.50 -53.82 -31.07
C ALA A 50 23.20 -54.73 -32.10
N PRO A 51 23.13 -56.06 -31.94
CA PRO A 51 23.32 -57.02 -33.02
C PRO A 51 22.03 -57.80 -33.37
N ASP A 52 22.04 -58.40 -34.57
CA ASP A 52 20.91 -59.04 -35.25
C ASP A 52 20.28 -60.26 -34.56
N SER A 53 19.02 -60.52 -34.92
CA SER A 53 18.38 -61.85 -34.85
C SER A 53 18.93 -62.77 -35.96
N PRO A 54 18.92 -64.10 -35.74
CA PRO A 54 18.14 -64.91 -36.68
C PRO A 54 17.32 -66.05 -36.06
N GLU A 55 16.46 -66.57 -36.93
CA GLU A 55 15.44 -67.63 -36.81
C GLU A 55 15.84 -68.92 -36.07
N SER A 56 14.85 -69.60 -35.46
CA SER A 56 14.39 -70.91 -35.96
C SER A 56 13.12 -71.45 -35.26
N GLU A 57 12.51 -72.45 -35.89
CA GLU A 57 11.16 -72.97 -35.67
C GLU A 57 10.99 -73.97 -34.50
N ARG A 58 9.73 -74.11 -34.01
CA ARG A 58 8.91 -75.34 -33.80
C ARG A 58 8.06 -75.26 -32.52
N SER A 59 6.73 -75.18 -32.63
CA SER A 59 5.78 -76.26 -32.94
C SER A 59 5.35 -77.07 -31.69
N ALA A 60 4.11 -76.84 -31.24
CA ALA A 60 3.06 -77.87 -31.12
C ALA A 60 1.87 -77.38 -30.24
N SER A 61 0.68 -77.32 -30.82
CA SER A 61 -0.58 -77.42 -30.05
C SER A 61 -0.81 -78.90 -29.65
N PRO A 62 -1.67 -79.18 -28.65
CA PRO A 62 -3.06 -79.41 -29.03
C PRO A 62 -4.10 -78.83 -28.06
N ALA A 63 -5.28 -78.53 -28.59
CA ALA A 63 -6.45 -78.17 -27.81
C ALA A 63 -7.04 -79.38 -27.08
N ARG A 64 -7.66 -79.14 -25.91
CA ARG A 64 -8.78 -79.94 -25.40
C ARG A 64 -9.85 -79.04 -24.81
N SER A 65 -11.08 -79.31 -25.20
CA SER A 65 -12.30 -78.62 -24.81
C SER A 65 -12.86 -79.15 -23.49
N ALA A 66 -13.44 -78.30 -22.65
CA ALA A 66 -14.68 -78.56 -21.90
C ALA A 66 -15.16 -77.31 -21.14
N GLU A 67 -16.47 -77.20 -21.01
CA GLU A 67 -17.28 -76.05 -20.61
C GLU A 67 -17.22 -75.61 -19.13
N ALA A 68 -17.84 -74.44 -18.90
CA ALA A 68 -18.58 -74.05 -17.69
C ALA A 68 -17.81 -73.75 -16.39
N SER A 69 -17.68 -72.46 -16.09
CA SER A 69 -18.59 -71.83 -15.12
C SER A 69 -18.49 -70.31 -15.19
N GLY A 70 -19.65 -69.64 -15.27
CA GLY A 70 -19.72 -68.19 -15.08
C GLY A 70 -19.59 -67.86 -13.60
N ALA A 71 -18.42 -67.37 -13.19
CA ALA A 71 -18.30 -66.58 -11.98
C ALA A 71 -18.40 -65.11 -12.40
N ASP A 72 -19.58 -64.51 -12.20
CA ASP A 72 -19.79 -63.09 -12.39
C ASP A 72 -19.05 -62.35 -11.26
N ALA A 73 -17.75 -62.13 -11.48
CA ALA A 73 -16.90 -61.38 -10.59
C ALA A 73 -17.33 -59.92 -10.68
N ALA A 74 -18.33 -59.57 -9.87
CA ALA A 74 -18.69 -58.19 -9.57
C ALA A 74 -17.40 -57.46 -9.18
N ARG A 75 -16.87 -56.67 -10.13
CA ARG A 75 -15.71 -55.82 -9.89
C ARG A 75 -16.14 -54.81 -8.86
N SER A 76 -15.76 -55.05 -7.60
CA SER A 76 -15.73 -54.00 -6.59
C SER A 76 -14.89 -52.87 -7.18
N GLY A 77 -15.53 -51.75 -7.49
CA GLY A 77 -14.81 -50.56 -7.96
C GLY A 77 -13.77 -50.12 -6.93
N PRO A 78 -12.81 -49.27 -7.32
CA PRO A 78 -11.87 -48.71 -6.37
C PRO A 78 -12.62 -48.09 -5.18
N VAL A 79 -12.20 -48.43 -3.98
CA VAL A 79 -12.75 -47.84 -2.75
C VAL A 79 -12.48 -46.34 -2.79
N LEU A 80 -13.53 -45.55 -2.63
CA LEU A 80 -13.42 -44.10 -2.65
C LEU A 80 -13.00 -43.60 -1.26
N THR A 81 -11.93 -42.82 -1.20
CA THR A 81 -11.56 -42.01 -0.02
C THR A 81 -12.33 -40.69 -0.10
N PRO A 82 -13.21 -40.35 0.87
CA PRO A 82 -13.87 -39.04 0.92
C PRO A 82 -12.86 -37.90 1.00
N ILE A 83 -13.17 -36.75 0.40
CA ILE A 83 -12.28 -35.57 0.46
C ILE A 83 -11.99 -35.15 1.91
N PRO A 84 -12.95 -35.10 2.85
CA PRO A 84 -12.65 -34.80 4.26
C PRO A 84 -11.74 -35.80 4.99
N GLU A 85 -11.51 -37.00 4.45
CA GLU A 85 -10.49 -37.92 4.99
C GLU A 85 -9.09 -37.63 4.43
N ILE A 86 -9.01 -37.01 3.24
CA ILE A 86 -7.77 -36.51 2.65
C ILE A 86 -7.38 -35.19 3.33
N GLN A 87 -8.34 -34.28 3.46
CA GLN A 87 -8.22 -32.97 4.13
C GLN A 87 -8.22 -33.06 5.66
N LYS A 88 -7.80 -34.19 6.21
CA LYS A 88 -7.71 -34.39 7.66
C LYS A 88 -6.28 -34.10 8.11
N PRO A 89 -6.05 -33.08 8.95
CA PRO A 89 -4.70 -32.71 9.38
C PRO A 89 -4.00 -33.84 10.15
N GLY A 90 -2.68 -33.90 9.98
CA GLY A 90 -1.76 -34.88 10.55
C GLY A 90 -0.70 -34.22 11.43
N GLU A 91 0.39 -33.75 10.82
CA GLU A 91 1.44 -32.96 11.49
C GLU A 91 1.29 -31.49 11.07
N ALA A 92 0.87 -30.62 11.99
CA ALA A 92 0.35 -29.28 11.66
C ALA A 92 -0.88 -29.34 10.73
N ASP A 93 -0.92 -28.57 9.65
CA ASP A 93 -1.93 -28.57 8.59
C ASP A 93 -1.78 -29.78 7.62
N ASP A 94 -0.56 -30.29 7.39
CA ASP A 94 -0.27 -31.39 6.45
C ASP A 94 -1.27 -32.56 6.53
N SER A 95 -1.73 -33.05 5.37
CA SER A 95 -2.61 -34.20 5.28
C SER A 95 -2.01 -35.45 5.94
N ALA A 96 -2.79 -36.09 6.82
CA ALA A 96 -2.45 -37.39 7.39
C ALA A 96 -2.31 -38.53 6.34
N LEU A 97 -2.70 -38.29 5.09
CA LEU A 97 -2.56 -39.23 3.96
C LEU A 97 -1.41 -38.89 3.01
N THR A 98 -0.59 -37.87 3.27
CA THR A 98 0.49 -37.45 2.37
C THR A 98 1.44 -38.61 1.97
N GLY A 99 1.70 -38.71 0.66
CA GLY A 99 2.41 -39.83 0.02
C GLY A 99 1.53 -41.04 -0.35
N THR A 100 0.26 -41.07 0.06
CA THR A 100 -0.68 -42.16 -0.27
C THR A 100 -1.38 -41.92 -1.60
N THR A 101 -1.56 -42.97 -2.40
CA THR A 101 -2.40 -42.90 -3.62
C THR A 101 -3.84 -43.26 -3.28
N VAL A 102 -4.76 -42.35 -3.57
CA VAL A 102 -6.20 -42.45 -3.28
C VAL A 102 -7.02 -42.29 -4.56
N THR A 103 -8.28 -42.74 -4.53
CA THR A 103 -9.29 -42.36 -5.52
C THR A 103 -10.43 -41.67 -4.78
N THR A 104 -10.84 -40.49 -5.21
CA THR A 104 -11.93 -39.72 -4.60
C THR A 104 -12.99 -39.33 -5.63
N LEU A 105 -14.15 -38.85 -5.17
CA LEU A 105 -15.29 -38.42 -5.99
C LEU A 105 -15.63 -36.97 -5.64
N GLY A 106 -15.74 -36.11 -6.65
CA GLY A 106 -16.10 -34.71 -6.46
C GLY A 106 -16.79 -34.06 -7.66
N VAL A 107 -17.37 -32.90 -7.41
CA VAL A 107 -17.86 -31.97 -8.44
C VAL A 107 -16.77 -30.93 -8.69
N VAL A 108 -16.44 -30.67 -9.96
CA VAL A 108 -15.45 -29.65 -10.33
C VAL A 108 -15.98 -28.25 -10.00
N THR A 109 -15.24 -27.50 -9.19
CA THR A 109 -15.59 -26.13 -8.73
C THR A 109 -14.75 -25.04 -9.37
N GLY A 110 -13.51 -25.36 -9.78
CA GLY A 110 -12.65 -24.46 -10.56
C GLY A 110 -11.78 -25.24 -11.56
N ALA A 111 -11.28 -24.56 -12.58
CA ALA A 111 -10.43 -25.15 -13.62
C ALA A 111 -9.43 -24.13 -14.16
N HIS A 112 -8.13 -24.47 -14.08
CA HIS A 112 -7.00 -23.60 -14.40
C HIS A 112 -6.02 -24.36 -15.30
N PRO A 113 -6.36 -24.51 -16.59
CA PRO A 113 -5.62 -25.37 -17.50
C PRO A 113 -4.22 -24.85 -17.80
N ARG A 114 -3.30 -25.81 -17.98
CA ARG A 114 -1.90 -25.54 -18.30
C ARG A 114 -1.75 -24.84 -19.66
N ASN A 115 -0.93 -23.78 -19.69
CA ASN A 115 -0.66 -22.95 -20.87
C ASN A 115 -1.91 -22.25 -21.46
N GLU A 116 -2.93 -21.94 -20.66
CA GLU A 116 -4.02 -21.05 -21.09
C GLU A 116 -3.43 -19.70 -21.55
N ASP A 117 -3.91 -19.19 -22.69
CA ASP A 117 -3.43 -17.98 -23.38
C ASP A 117 -1.90 -17.85 -23.56
N GLY A 118 -1.19 -18.98 -23.60
CA GLY A 118 0.27 -19.01 -23.78
C GLY A 118 1.07 -18.62 -22.53
N LEU A 119 0.43 -18.44 -21.39
CA LEU A 119 1.09 -18.21 -20.11
C LEU A 119 1.83 -19.49 -19.66
N ALA A 120 3.15 -19.39 -19.47
CA ALA A 120 4.01 -20.56 -19.29
C ALA A 120 3.78 -21.36 -17.98
N THR A 121 3.07 -20.77 -17.01
CA THR A 121 2.89 -21.28 -15.64
C THR A 121 1.51 -20.91 -15.11
N THR A 122 0.51 -21.80 -15.23
CA THR A 122 -0.78 -21.61 -14.54
C THR A 122 -0.80 -22.42 -13.25
N LEU A 123 -1.97 -22.68 -12.66
CA LEU A 123 -2.08 -23.65 -11.56
C LEU A 123 -1.96 -25.11 -12.05
N ASP A 124 -2.02 -25.34 -13.37
CA ASP A 124 -1.88 -26.64 -14.04
C ASP A 124 -2.84 -27.72 -13.47
N GLY A 125 -4.09 -27.36 -13.15
CA GLY A 125 -5.00 -28.25 -12.42
C GLY A 125 -6.46 -27.79 -12.39
N PHE A 126 -7.24 -28.40 -11.50
CA PHE A 126 -8.65 -28.11 -11.28
C PHE A 126 -9.04 -28.43 -9.83
N THR A 127 -10.07 -27.79 -9.33
CA THR A 127 -10.54 -28.00 -7.96
C THR A 127 -11.80 -28.84 -7.97
N ILE A 128 -11.91 -29.79 -7.05
CA ILE A 128 -13.11 -30.60 -6.83
C ILE A 128 -13.62 -30.41 -5.41
N GLN A 129 -14.92 -30.59 -5.20
CA GLN A 129 -15.53 -30.54 -3.87
C GLN A 129 -16.55 -31.69 -3.69
N THR A 130 -16.69 -32.21 -2.47
CA THR A 130 -17.61 -33.30 -2.13
C THR A 130 -19.03 -33.00 -2.62
N PRO A 131 -19.70 -33.91 -3.35
CA PRO A 131 -21.04 -33.65 -3.89
C PRO A 131 -22.08 -33.30 -2.81
N GLY A 132 -22.85 -32.24 -3.02
CA GLY A 132 -23.91 -31.81 -2.09
C GLY A 132 -23.45 -31.01 -0.87
N THR A 133 -22.19 -30.57 -0.80
CA THR A 133 -21.62 -29.86 0.36
C THR A 133 -21.49 -28.35 0.16
N GLY A 134 -20.99 -27.66 1.19
CA GLY A 134 -20.95 -26.21 1.33
C GLY A 134 -22.27 -25.65 1.87
N GLY A 135 -22.60 -24.40 1.55
CA GLY A 135 -23.75 -23.71 2.13
C GLY A 135 -23.39 -23.01 3.45
N ALA A 136 -24.28 -23.01 4.45
CA ALA A 136 -24.02 -22.27 5.70
C ALA A 136 -22.78 -22.82 6.45
N TRP A 137 -21.96 -21.93 7.00
CA TRP A 137 -20.80 -22.32 7.81
C TRP A 137 -21.22 -23.13 9.05
N GLU A 138 -20.54 -24.25 9.27
CA GLU A 138 -20.75 -25.12 10.42
C GLU A 138 -19.58 -24.98 11.41
N PRO A 139 -19.76 -24.41 12.61
CA PRO A 139 -18.66 -24.17 13.56
C PRO A 139 -17.93 -25.43 14.08
N ALA A 140 -18.43 -26.63 13.78
CA ALA A 140 -17.80 -27.90 14.12
C ALA A 140 -16.98 -28.51 12.95
N ARG A 141 -16.92 -27.83 11.80
CA ARG A 141 -16.11 -28.24 10.65
C ARG A 141 -14.63 -28.09 10.98
N ALA A 142 -13.88 -29.18 10.79
CA ALA A 142 -12.44 -29.27 11.08
C ALA A 142 -11.64 -29.94 9.94
N SER A 143 -12.27 -30.12 8.78
CA SER A 143 -11.67 -30.69 7.57
C SER A 143 -12.45 -30.17 6.37
N SER A 144 -11.75 -29.90 5.28
CA SER A 144 -12.36 -29.35 4.07
C SER A 144 -13.13 -30.41 3.26
N ASP A 145 -14.16 -29.97 2.52
CA ASP A 145 -14.80 -30.75 1.47
C ASP A 145 -14.20 -30.50 0.08
N GLY A 146 -13.31 -29.51 -0.06
CA GLY A 146 -12.61 -29.16 -1.30
C GLY A 146 -11.26 -29.85 -1.42
N LEU A 147 -10.75 -30.02 -2.64
CA LEU A 147 -9.42 -30.57 -2.90
C LEU A 147 -8.89 -30.11 -4.26
N PHE A 148 -7.65 -29.63 -4.31
CA PHE A 148 -6.99 -29.29 -5.56
C PHE A 148 -6.41 -30.54 -6.25
N ALA A 149 -6.70 -30.69 -7.54
CA ALA A 149 -6.27 -31.81 -8.36
C ALA A 149 -5.24 -31.33 -9.39
N TRP A 150 -3.95 -31.42 -9.02
CA TRP A 150 -2.82 -30.99 -9.85
C TRP A 150 -2.49 -32.03 -10.94
N VAL A 151 -2.66 -31.61 -12.20
CA VAL A 151 -2.35 -32.41 -13.40
C VAL A 151 -0.90 -32.18 -13.83
N GLY A 152 -0.40 -30.95 -13.68
CA GLY A 152 0.96 -30.57 -14.01
C GLY A 152 1.30 -30.78 -15.49
N LYS A 153 2.46 -31.40 -15.75
CA LYS A 153 2.96 -31.62 -17.11
C LYS A 153 2.28 -32.78 -17.86
N LYS A 154 1.31 -33.47 -17.26
CA LYS A 154 0.62 -34.62 -17.87
C LYS A 154 -0.38 -34.14 -18.93
N ARG A 155 -0.57 -34.92 -20.00
CA ARG A 155 -1.60 -34.67 -21.03
C ARG A 155 -2.92 -35.33 -20.61
N LEU A 156 -3.50 -34.86 -19.52
CA LEU A 156 -4.87 -35.22 -19.12
C LEU A 156 -5.79 -34.03 -19.39
N ASP A 157 -6.96 -34.29 -19.97
CA ASP A 157 -7.95 -33.25 -20.22
C ASP A 157 -8.57 -32.81 -18.89
N ILE A 158 -8.50 -31.51 -18.60
CA ILE A 158 -9.08 -30.95 -17.38
C ILE A 158 -10.62 -30.87 -17.54
N PRO A 159 -11.39 -31.47 -16.62
CA PRO A 159 -12.85 -31.48 -16.69
C PRO A 159 -13.44 -30.07 -16.48
N GLY A 160 -14.57 -29.79 -17.13
CA GLY A 160 -15.26 -28.51 -16.97
C GLY A 160 -15.95 -28.38 -15.60
N ILE A 161 -16.02 -27.15 -15.08
CA ILE A 161 -16.76 -26.80 -13.86
C ILE A 161 -18.19 -27.36 -13.92
N GLY A 162 -18.65 -27.94 -12.81
CA GLY A 162 -19.92 -28.65 -12.68
C GLY A 162 -19.86 -30.15 -13.03
N SER A 163 -18.75 -30.64 -13.60
CA SER A 163 -18.59 -32.08 -13.90
C SER A 163 -18.48 -32.93 -12.63
N CYS A 164 -19.14 -34.07 -12.61
CA CYS A 164 -18.97 -35.11 -11.60
C CYS A 164 -17.83 -36.04 -12.04
N VAL A 165 -16.77 -36.17 -11.25
CA VAL A 165 -15.57 -36.94 -11.62
C VAL A 165 -15.04 -37.79 -10.47
N ARG A 166 -14.48 -38.95 -10.81
CA ARG A 166 -13.53 -39.65 -9.94
C ARG A 166 -12.11 -39.24 -10.31
N VAL A 167 -11.31 -38.90 -9.31
CA VAL A 167 -9.91 -38.51 -9.48
C VAL A 167 -9.05 -39.47 -8.69
N THR A 168 -8.08 -40.09 -9.37
CA THR A 168 -7.04 -40.90 -8.73
C THR A 168 -5.74 -40.12 -8.76
N GLY A 169 -5.02 -40.07 -7.64
CA GLY A 169 -3.75 -39.35 -7.52
C GLY A 169 -3.05 -39.64 -6.20
N THR A 170 -1.81 -39.15 -6.07
CA THR A 170 -1.05 -39.23 -4.80
C THR A 170 -1.24 -37.93 -4.02
N VAL A 171 -1.62 -38.04 -2.74
CA VAL A 171 -1.76 -36.90 -1.82
C VAL A 171 -0.39 -36.28 -1.51
N GLY A 172 -0.32 -34.97 -1.43
CA GLY A 172 0.87 -34.25 -0.96
C GLY A 172 0.64 -32.74 -0.88
N GLU A 173 1.55 -32.05 -0.20
CA GLU A 173 1.44 -30.62 0.07
C GLU A 173 2.09 -29.72 -0.99
N TYR A 174 1.61 -28.47 -1.09
CA TYR A 174 2.22 -27.40 -1.89
C TYR A 174 2.31 -26.05 -1.14
N PRO A 175 3.52 -25.52 -0.87
CA PRO A 175 4.82 -26.12 -1.14
C PRO A 175 5.03 -27.39 -0.31
N ALA A 176 5.84 -28.33 -0.81
CA ALA A 176 6.12 -29.57 -0.11
C ALA A 176 6.87 -29.32 1.22
N THR A 177 6.30 -29.83 2.31
CA THR A 177 6.82 -29.74 3.68
C THR A 177 7.87 -30.83 3.99
N GLY A 178 8.50 -30.74 5.17
CA GLY A 178 9.48 -31.69 5.69
C GLY A 178 10.81 -31.04 6.09
N LYS A 179 11.94 -31.72 5.85
CA LYS A 179 13.25 -31.32 6.41
C LYS A 179 13.79 -29.94 6.01
N LYS A 180 13.26 -29.33 4.94
CA LYS A 180 13.68 -28.02 4.44
C LYS A 180 12.64 -26.92 4.64
N THR A 181 11.38 -27.31 4.78
CA THR A 181 10.20 -26.45 4.87
C THR A 181 9.38 -27.01 6.03
N PRO A 182 9.42 -26.42 7.24
CA PRO A 182 8.74 -26.99 8.40
C PRO A 182 7.26 -27.23 8.13
N ALA A 183 6.65 -28.25 8.74
CA ALA A 183 5.22 -28.53 8.58
C ALA A 183 4.32 -27.36 9.04
N ALA A 184 4.80 -26.50 9.94
CA ALA A 184 4.11 -25.24 10.29
C ALA A 184 4.20 -24.13 9.20
N THR A 185 4.54 -24.48 7.96
CA THR A 185 4.54 -23.56 6.81
C THR A 185 3.25 -23.82 6.05
N GLN A 186 2.30 -22.86 6.08
CA GLN A 186 1.00 -23.03 5.44
C GLN A 186 1.16 -23.58 4.02
N SER A 187 0.52 -24.72 3.77
CA SER A 187 0.58 -25.41 2.50
C SER A 187 -0.82 -25.74 1.97
N LEU A 188 -0.89 -26.25 0.74
CA LEU A 188 -2.10 -26.74 0.10
C LEU A 188 -2.06 -28.27 -0.01
N THR A 189 -3.02 -28.97 0.58
CA THR A 189 -3.28 -30.39 0.33
C THR A 189 -3.84 -30.57 -1.08
N GLN A 190 -3.11 -31.34 -1.90
CA GLN A 190 -3.46 -31.58 -3.31
C GLN A 190 -3.26 -33.04 -3.73
N LEU A 191 -3.90 -33.42 -4.84
CA LEU A 191 -3.66 -34.69 -5.54
C LEU A 191 -2.77 -34.49 -6.77
N ALA A 192 -1.62 -35.17 -6.80
CA ALA A 192 -0.86 -35.37 -8.02
C ALA A 192 -1.57 -36.39 -8.93
N VAL A 193 -2.47 -35.91 -9.79
CA VAL A 193 -3.46 -36.70 -10.56
C VAL A 193 -2.79 -37.71 -11.49
N THR A 194 -3.20 -38.98 -11.42
CA THR A 194 -2.78 -40.06 -12.33
C THR A 194 -3.91 -40.51 -13.27
N ALA A 195 -5.17 -40.40 -12.86
CA ALA A 195 -6.34 -40.68 -13.70
C ALA A 195 -7.53 -39.79 -13.33
N ILE A 196 -8.36 -39.49 -14.34
CA ILE A 196 -9.64 -38.77 -14.20
C ILE A 196 -10.68 -39.59 -14.95
N GLU A 197 -11.76 -39.97 -14.28
CA GLU A 197 -12.87 -40.74 -14.84
C GLU A 197 -14.19 -39.99 -14.67
N PRO A 198 -15.04 -39.87 -15.72
CA PRO A 198 -16.38 -39.34 -15.57
C PRO A 198 -17.22 -40.14 -14.57
N ALA A 199 -17.96 -39.44 -13.72
CA ALA A 199 -18.92 -40.03 -12.79
C ALA A 199 -20.32 -39.41 -13.01
N SER A 200 -21.33 -39.96 -12.35
CA SER A 200 -22.71 -39.49 -12.43
C SER A 200 -23.40 -39.59 -11.08
N GLY A 201 -24.48 -38.83 -10.90
CA GLY A 201 -25.26 -38.81 -9.66
C GLY A 201 -24.71 -37.91 -8.54
N CYS A 202 -23.66 -37.12 -8.79
CA CYS A 202 -23.24 -36.08 -7.85
C CYS A 202 -24.37 -35.05 -7.65
N ALA A 203 -24.69 -34.73 -6.40
CA ALA A 203 -25.46 -33.53 -6.07
C ALA A 203 -24.59 -32.27 -6.29
N PRO A 204 -25.18 -31.13 -6.72
CA PRO A 204 -24.44 -29.88 -6.89
C PRO A 204 -23.88 -29.38 -5.55
N VAL A 205 -22.77 -28.67 -5.61
CA VAL A 205 -22.21 -27.97 -4.43
C VAL A 205 -22.87 -26.60 -4.26
N THR A 206 -22.89 -26.09 -3.04
CA THR A 206 -23.39 -24.74 -2.72
C THR A 206 -22.23 -23.89 -2.20
N PRO A 207 -21.93 -22.70 -2.75
CA PRO A 207 -20.88 -21.84 -2.22
C PRO A 207 -21.12 -21.50 -0.74
N THR A 208 -20.06 -21.52 0.07
CA THR A 208 -20.13 -21.11 1.49
C THR A 208 -20.08 -19.58 1.61
N PRO A 209 -21.10 -18.92 2.21
CA PRO A 209 -21.08 -17.47 2.45
C PRO A 209 -19.93 -17.03 3.35
N LEU A 210 -19.21 -15.96 2.99
CA LEU A 210 -18.23 -15.29 3.85
C LEU A 210 -18.63 -13.82 4.03
N ASP A 211 -18.87 -13.38 5.26
CA ASP A 211 -19.20 -11.99 5.62
C ASP A 211 -18.01 -11.20 6.19
N SER A 212 -16.87 -11.89 6.37
CA SER A 212 -15.66 -11.45 7.05
C SER A 212 -14.46 -12.26 6.53
N VAL A 213 -13.24 -11.83 6.85
CA VAL A 213 -12.05 -12.68 6.67
C VAL A 213 -12.11 -13.78 7.75
N PRO A 214 -12.17 -15.07 7.39
CA PRO A 214 -12.20 -16.14 8.38
C PRO A 214 -10.84 -16.28 9.07
N SER A 215 -10.81 -16.84 10.28
CA SER A 215 -9.54 -17.18 10.94
C SER A 215 -8.77 -18.26 10.17
N ALA A 216 -7.46 -18.42 10.45
CA ALA A 216 -6.63 -19.45 9.83
C ALA A 216 -7.27 -20.86 9.94
N ASP A 217 -7.70 -21.26 11.14
CA ASP A 217 -8.40 -22.54 11.36
C ASP A 217 -9.68 -22.69 10.51
N GLN A 218 -10.38 -21.60 10.21
CA GLN A 218 -11.57 -21.61 9.34
C GLN A 218 -11.20 -21.66 7.86
N LEU A 219 -10.13 -20.97 7.43
CA LEU A 219 -9.62 -21.01 6.07
C LEU A 219 -9.07 -22.39 5.72
N GLU A 220 -8.36 -23.02 6.65
CA GLU A 220 -7.90 -24.42 6.59
C GLU A 220 -9.08 -25.38 6.43
N ALA A 221 -10.09 -25.24 7.29
CA ALA A 221 -11.33 -26.00 7.20
C ALA A 221 -12.21 -25.67 5.95
N LEU A 222 -11.81 -24.68 5.15
CA LEU A 222 -12.40 -24.30 3.86
C LEU A 222 -11.45 -24.54 2.67
N GLU A 223 -10.27 -25.12 2.87
CA GLU A 223 -9.22 -25.18 1.85
C GLU A 223 -9.73 -25.85 0.56
N SER A 224 -9.50 -25.25 -0.61
CA SER A 224 -10.04 -25.69 -1.89
C SER A 224 -11.60 -25.68 -2.01
N MET A 225 -12.37 -25.20 -1.03
CA MET A 225 -13.84 -25.09 -1.13
C MET A 225 -14.30 -23.87 -1.91
N LEU A 226 -15.46 -23.99 -2.54
CA LEU A 226 -16.17 -22.89 -3.18
C LEU A 226 -16.84 -21.99 -2.13
N VAL A 227 -16.48 -20.71 -2.12
CA VAL A 227 -16.97 -19.68 -1.19
C VAL A 227 -17.59 -18.51 -1.95
N ALA A 228 -18.47 -17.78 -1.28
CA ALA A 228 -19.14 -16.59 -1.80
C ALA A 228 -19.00 -15.42 -0.80
N PRO A 229 -17.97 -14.57 -0.97
CA PRO A 229 -17.84 -13.35 -0.19
C PRO A 229 -19.07 -12.44 -0.38
N GLN A 230 -19.54 -11.85 0.72
CA GLN A 230 -20.75 -11.03 0.80
C GLN A 230 -20.42 -9.63 1.30
N GLY A 231 -21.36 -8.70 1.10
CA GLY A 231 -21.20 -7.31 1.51
C GLY A 231 -20.20 -6.53 0.65
N THR A 232 -19.79 -5.38 1.16
CA THR A 232 -18.76 -4.53 0.54
C THR A 232 -17.39 -4.99 0.99
N TRP A 233 -16.47 -5.17 0.04
CA TRP A 233 -15.05 -5.33 0.29
C TRP A 233 -14.33 -4.10 -0.27
N THR A 234 -13.28 -3.64 0.39
CA THR A 234 -12.48 -2.49 -0.05
C THR A 234 -11.07 -2.95 -0.40
N ILE A 235 -10.54 -2.44 -1.51
CA ILE A 235 -9.18 -2.70 -1.96
C ILE A 235 -8.24 -1.94 -1.02
N THR A 236 -7.38 -2.66 -0.32
CA THR A 236 -6.38 -2.08 0.59
C THR A 236 -4.97 -2.08 -0.02
N ASP A 237 -4.68 -3.00 -0.95
CA ASP A 237 -3.44 -3.04 -1.73
C ASP A 237 -3.70 -3.42 -3.20
N ASN A 238 -2.92 -2.84 -4.10
CA ASN A 238 -2.86 -3.14 -5.53
C ASN A 238 -1.42 -3.20 -6.09
N TYR A 239 -0.41 -3.19 -5.23
CA TYR A 239 1.00 -3.10 -5.64
C TYR A 239 1.46 -4.32 -6.47
N GLN A 240 0.95 -5.51 -6.17
CA GLN A 240 1.29 -6.76 -6.87
C GLN A 240 0.45 -7.01 -8.13
N VAL A 241 -0.56 -6.18 -8.43
CA VAL A 241 -1.55 -6.47 -9.49
C VAL A 241 -0.96 -6.53 -10.90
N ASN A 242 0.14 -5.83 -11.16
CA ASN A 242 0.83 -5.85 -12.45
C ASN A 242 1.89 -6.95 -12.57
N GLN A 243 2.25 -7.60 -11.46
CA GLN A 243 3.28 -8.64 -11.42
C GLN A 243 2.72 -10.03 -11.19
N TYR A 244 1.77 -10.20 -10.27
CA TYR A 244 1.14 -11.49 -9.94
C TYR A 244 -0.39 -11.43 -10.03
N GLY A 245 -0.97 -10.32 -10.50
CA GLY A 245 -2.42 -10.18 -10.64
C GLY A 245 -3.16 -10.03 -9.31
N THR A 246 -2.46 -10.01 -8.19
CA THR A 246 -3.04 -10.05 -6.84
C THR A 246 -3.49 -8.67 -6.34
N LEU A 247 -4.68 -8.61 -5.73
CA LEU A 247 -5.17 -7.50 -4.91
C LEU A 247 -5.23 -7.93 -3.43
N ALA A 248 -5.11 -7.00 -2.49
CA ALA A 248 -5.46 -7.25 -1.09
C ALA A 248 -6.79 -6.58 -0.74
N LEU A 249 -7.71 -7.34 -0.15
CA LEU A 249 -9.07 -6.90 0.18
C LEU A 249 -9.33 -6.97 1.69
N THR A 250 -10.05 -5.99 2.22
CA THR A 250 -10.58 -5.96 3.59
C THR A 250 -12.11 -5.82 3.57
N PRO A 251 -12.87 -6.47 4.46
CA PRO A 251 -14.32 -6.32 4.51
C PRO A 251 -14.70 -4.94 5.09
N GLY A 252 -15.76 -4.35 4.56
CA GLY A 252 -16.22 -3.00 4.91
C GLY A 252 -15.88 -1.95 3.86
N THR A 253 -16.04 -0.67 4.24
CA THR A 253 -15.97 0.50 3.33
C THR A 253 -14.66 1.28 3.38
N GLU A 254 -13.72 0.90 4.24
CA GLU A 254 -12.47 1.64 4.45
C GLU A 254 -11.26 0.72 4.17
N PRO A 255 -10.16 1.24 3.60
CA PRO A 255 -8.89 0.52 3.54
C PRO A 255 -8.24 0.44 4.93
N LEU A 256 -7.32 -0.51 5.11
CA LEU A 256 -6.53 -0.63 6.33
C LEU A 256 -5.58 0.55 6.50
N ARG A 257 -5.32 0.93 7.75
CA ARG A 257 -4.52 2.11 8.10
C ARG A 257 -3.16 1.72 8.67
N ALA A 258 -2.16 2.56 8.43
CA ALA A 258 -0.85 2.41 9.04
C ALA A 258 -0.95 2.56 10.57
N ALA A 259 -0.38 1.61 11.32
CA ALA A 259 -0.58 1.53 12.76
C ALA A 259 -0.15 2.81 13.49
N THR A 260 1.07 3.30 13.24
CA THR A 260 1.62 4.54 13.83
C THR A 260 1.06 5.84 13.22
N ASP A 261 0.06 5.76 12.35
CA ASP A 261 -0.77 6.90 11.94
C ASP A 261 -2.02 7.05 12.80
N VAL A 262 -2.49 5.94 13.41
CA VAL A 262 -3.73 5.88 14.20
C VAL A 262 -3.44 5.78 15.70
N VAL A 263 -2.44 4.98 16.10
CA VAL A 263 -2.10 4.69 17.49
C VAL A 263 -0.62 4.98 17.78
N GLU A 264 -0.32 5.25 19.05
CA GLU A 264 1.07 5.48 19.49
C GLU A 264 1.97 4.24 19.24
N PRO A 265 3.28 4.44 18.97
CA PRO A 265 4.26 3.36 18.83
C PRO A 265 4.31 2.33 19.99
N GLY A 266 4.92 1.18 19.70
CA GLY A 266 5.09 0.07 20.65
C GLY A 266 3.90 -0.88 20.67
N GLU A 267 3.55 -1.42 21.85
CA GLU A 267 2.54 -2.48 22.00
C GLU A 267 1.19 -2.19 21.34
N LYS A 268 0.77 -0.90 21.30
CA LYS A 268 -0.46 -0.50 20.62
C LYS A 268 -0.35 -0.64 19.10
N ALA A 269 0.75 -0.19 18.51
CA ALA A 269 1.01 -0.34 17.08
C ALA A 269 1.13 -1.82 16.70
N THR A 270 1.83 -2.64 17.51
CA THR A 270 1.90 -4.09 17.31
C THR A 270 0.51 -4.75 17.34
N ALA A 271 -0.34 -4.38 18.31
CA ALA A 271 -1.70 -4.91 18.41
C ALA A 271 -2.63 -4.44 17.28
N TYR A 272 -2.48 -3.19 16.82
CA TYR A 272 -3.22 -2.65 15.68
C TYR A 272 -2.81 -3.35 14.38
N GLU A 273 -1.51 -3.57 14.17
CA GLU A 273 -1.03 -4.26 12.97
C GLU A 273 -1.38 -5.74 12.96
N ALA A 274 -1.43 -6.41 14.13
CA ALA A 274 -1.99 -7.76 14.24
C ALA A 274 -3.49 -7.80 13.85
N ALA A 275 -4.26 -6.75 14.17
CA ALA A 275 -5.65 -6.64 13.73
C ALA A 275 -5.78 -6.36 12.23
N ASN A 276 -4.92 -5.50 11.65
CA ASN A 276 -4.81 -5.30 10.20
C ASN A 276 -4.53 -6.63 9.48
N ALA A 277 -3.53 -7.39 9.95
CA ALA A 277 -3.13 -8.66 9.36
C ALA A 277 -4.23 -9.74 9.41
N ALA A 278 -5.09 -9.70 10.45
CA ALA A 278 -6.26 -10.59 10.56
C ALA A 278 -7.48 -10.11 9.73
N ALA A 279 -7.47 -8.88 9.24
CA ALA A 279 -8.58 -8.25 8.51
C ALA A 279 -8.37 -8.20 6.98
N VAL A 280 -7.29 -8.79 6.46
CA VAL A 280 -6.97 -8.77 5.03
C VAL A 280 -6.91 -10.17 4.43
N ILE A 281 -7.38 -10.32 3.20
CA ILE A 281 -7.17 -11.52 2.37
C ILE A 281 -6.80 -11.12 0.95
N ALA A 282 -5.95 -11.90 0.30
CA ALA A 282 -5.60 -11.68 -1.10
C ALA A 282 -6.71 -12.20 -2.04
N LEU A 283 -6.96 -11.49 -3.14
CA LEU A 283 -7.68 -12.00 -4.31
C LEU A 283 -6.66 -12.09 -5.45
N ASP A 284 -6.43 -13.30 -5.93
CA ASP A 284 -5.43 -13.61 -6.94
C ASP A 284 -6.04 -13.68 -8.35
N ASP A 285 -5.25 -13.77 -9.42
CA ASP A 285 -5.79 -13.75 -10.79
C ASP A 285 -6.10 -15.15 -11.39
N GLY A 286 -5.73 -16.24 -10.70
CA GLY A 286 -5.89 -17.61 -11.20
C GLY A 286 -4.66 -18.21 -11.89
N THR A 287 -3.47 -17.59 -11.81
CA THR A 287 -2.22 -18.10 -12.40
C THR A 287 -1.05 -18.16 -11.39
N ASN A 288 0.10 -18.69 -11.81
CA ASN A 288 1.37 -18.60 -11.08
C ASN A 288 2.40 -17.76 -11.88
N THR A 289 1.95 -17.02 -12.90
CA THR A 289 2.84 -16.33 -13.84
C THR A 289 3.26 -14.96 -13.33
N ASN A 290 4.56 -14.67 -13.39
CA ASN A 290 5.04 -13.31 -13.27
C ASN A 290 4.70 -12.54 -14.57
N LEU A 291 3.67 -11.69 -14.50
CA LEU A 291 3.05 -11.02 -15.65
C LEU A 291 3.94 -9.95 -16.31
N THR A 292 5.07 -9.58 -15.69
CA THR A 292 6.05 -8.63 -16.28
C THR A 292 7.12 -9.31 -17.13
N ARG A 293 6.95 -10.59 -17.52
CA ARG A 293 8.00 -11.39 -18.17
C ARG A 293 7.49 -12.18 -19.38
N GLY A 294 8.30 -12.18 -20.45
CA GLY A 294 8.11 -13.04 -21.62
C GLY A 294 6.75 -12.86 -22.28
N ALA A 295 6.07 -13.95 -22.64
CA ALA A 295 4.76 -13.90 -23.28
C ALA A 295 3.66 -13.25 -22.40
N ALA A 296 3.84 -13.20 -21.08
CA ALA A 296 2.84 -12.67 -20.15
C ALA A 296 2.69 -11.14 -20.22
N THR A 297 3.68 -10.41 -20.75
CA THR A 297 3.53 -8.99 -21.05
C THR A 297 2.55 -8.73 -22.21
N GLY A 298 2.16 -9.79 -22.94
CA GLY A 298 1.22 -9.75 -24.07
C GLY A 298 -0.22 -10.14 -23.72
N VAL A 299 -0.59 -10.30 -22.45
CA VAL A 299 -1.97 -10.62 -22.03
C VAL A 299 -2.57 -9.50 -21.17
N PRO A 300 -3.89 -9.22 -21.24
CA PRO A 300 -4.53 -8.27 -20.33
C PRO A 300 -4.35 -8.58 -18.84
N TYR A 301 -4.10 -7.55 -18.03
CA TYR A 301 -4.13 -7.64 -16.56
C TYR A 301 -5.57 -7.71 -16.03
N ALA A 302 -5.85 -8.67 -15.14
CA ALA A 302 -7.20 -9.00 -14.67
C ALA A 302 -8.02 -7.81 -14.11
N TYR A 303 -7.41 -6.99 -13.25
CA TYR A 303 -8.15 -5.99 -12.45
C TYR A 303 -7.86 -4.53 -12.81
N ILE A 304 -6.98 -4.27 -13.78
CA ILE A 304 -6.61 -2.90 -14.18
C ILE A 304 -6.69 -2.61 -15.69
N ALA A 305 -6.81 -3.62 -16.57
CA ALA A 305 -6.82 -3.41 -18.02
C ALA A 305 -8.20 -3.03 -18.63
N ASN A 306 -9.21 -2.71 -17.80
CA ASN A 306 -10.62 -2.56 -18.23
C ASN A 306 -11.20 -1.13 -18.07
N GLY A 307 -10.37 -0.10 -17.91
CA GLY A 307 -10.82 1.31 -17.86
C GLY A 307 -11.47 1.77 -16.54
N ALA A 308 -11.62 0.88 -15.57
CA ALA A 308 -11.93 1.18 -14.18
C ALA A 308 -10.89 0.49 -13.28
N PRO A 309 -9.71 1.11 -13.07
CA PRO A 309 -8.60 0.44 -12.40
C PRO A 309 -8.87 0.16 -10.92
N ALA A 310 -8.40 -0.99 -10.44
CA ALA A 310 -8.34 -1.34 -9.03
C ALA A 310 -7.44 -0.37 -8.24
N ARG A 311 -8.02 0.71 -7.72
CA ARG A 311 -7.40 1.73 -6.86
C ARG A 311 -7.65 1.40 -5.38
N VAL A 312 -6.71 1.69 -4.49
CA VAL A 312 -6.92 1.56 -3.04
C VAL A 312 -8.08 2.48 -2.59
N GLY A 313 -8.90 1.99 -1.65
CA GLY A 313 -10.13 2.65 -1.22
C GLY A 313 -11.34 2.44 -2.15
N TYR A 314 -11.18 1.86 -3.35
CA TYR A 314 -12.33 1.45 -4.17
C TYR A 314 -12.96 0.16 -3.63
N HIS A 315 -14.25 -0.02 -3.91
CA HIS A 315 -14.99 -1.18 -3.47
C HIS A 315 -14.97 -2.29 -4.52
N ALA A 316 -14.63 -3.51 -4.10
CA ALA A 316 -14.80 -4.73 -4.84
C ALA A 316 -16.11 -5.40 -4.44
N THR A 317 -17.01 -5.63 -5.40
CA THR A 317 -18.23 -6.41 -5.21
C THR A 317 -18.08 -7.76 -5.90
N PHE A 318 -18.12 -8.86 -5.13
CA PHE A 318 -18.08 -10.20 -5.70
C PHE A 318 -19.39 -10.50 -6.45
N THR A 319 -19.26 -10.83 -7.73
CA THR A 319 -20.35 -11.21 -8.63
C THR A 319 -20.35 -12.71 -8.97
N GLN A 320 -19.24 -13.41 -8.69
CA GLN A 320 -19.09 -14.85 -8.82
C GLN A 320 -18.47 -15.43 -7.53
N PRO A 321 -18.76 -16.70 -7.19
CA PRO A 321 -18.03 -17.39 -6.14
C PRO A 321 -16.56 -17.62 -6.53
N VAL A 322 -15.71 -17.74 -5.52
CA VAL A 322 -14.27 -17.97 -5.59
C VAL A 322 -13.89 -19.19 -4.76
N LEU A 323 -12.65 -19.65 -4.82
CA LEU A 323 -12.12 -20.75 -4.02
C LEU A 323 -11.27 -20.19 -2.89
N VAL A 324 -11.24 -20.85 -1.73
CA VAL A 324 -10.10 -20.68 -0.81
C VAL A 324 -8.96 -21.53 -1.34
N ASP A 325 -7.76 -20.96 -1.42
CA ASP A 325 -6.55 -21.63 -1.93
C ASP A 325 -5.34 -21.16 -1.10
N VAL A 326 -4.20 -21.82 -1.23
CA VAL A 326 -2.94 -21.43 -0.57
C VAL A 326 -1.88 -21.18 -1.64
N ARG A 327 -1.41 -19.94 -1.72
CA ARG A 327 -0.35 -19.51 -2.65
C ARG A 327 0.70 -18.74 -1.89
N HIS A 328 1.97 -18.94 -2.26
CA HIS A 328 3.12 -18.32 -1.59
C HIS A 328 3.16 -18.52 -0.06
N SER A 329 2.60 -19.63 0.44
CA SER A 329 2.43 -19.96 1.88
C SER A 329 1.51 -19.00 2.65
N ALA A 330 0.48 -18.47 1.98
CA ALA A 330 -0.61 -17.72 2.57
C ALA A 330 -1.96 -18.12 1.95
N PHE A 331 -3.05 -17.96 2.69
CA PHE A 331 -4.39 -18.14 2.15
C PHE A 331 -4.76 -17.02 1.18
N VAL A 332 -5.38 -17.39 0.06
CA VAL A 332 -5.85 -16.49 -0.98
C VAL A 332 -7.26 -16.88 -1.42
N LEU A 333 -7.98 -15.93 -2.01
CA LEU A 333 -9.19 -16.19 -2.78
C LEU A 333 -8.79 -16.39 -4.25
N GLN A 334 -8.97 -17.59 -4.78
CA GLN A 334 -8.70 -17.90 -6.18
C GLN A 334 -9.97 -17.80 -7.03
N PRO A 335 -9.97 -17.04 -8.14
CA PRO A 335 -11.03 -17.10 -9.13
C PRO A 335 -11.23 -18.54 -9.63
N THR A 336 -12.46 -18.96 -9.92
CA THR A 336 -12.76 -20.34 -10.37
C THR A 336 -12.21 -20.68 -11.76
N ARG A 337 -11.72 -19.67 -12.51
CA ARG A 337 -11.02 -19.77 -13.79
C ARG A 337 -9.94 -18.70 -13.83
N MET A 338 -8.91 -18.87 -14.65
CA MET A 338 -7.91 -17.82 -14.86
C MET A 338 -8.57 -16.53 -15.39
N THR A 339 -8.19 -15.39 -14.79
CA THR A 339 -8.62 -14.02 -15.11
C THR A 339 -7.49 -13.17 -15.68
N ALA A 340 -6.22 -13.56 -15.45
CA ALA A 340 -5.10 -13.14 -16.30
C ALA A 340 -5.43 -13.45 -17.77
N GLY A 341 -5.22 -12.49 -18.67
CA GLY A 341 -5.62 -12.58 -20.07
C GLY A 341 -7.14 -12.48 -20.33
N HIS A 342 -7.95 -12.65 -19.28
CA HIS A 342 -9.40 -12.80 -19.36
C HIS A 342 -10.12 -11.93 -18.30
N PRO A 343 -9.98 -10.60 -18.34
CA PRO A 343 -10.53 -9.73 -17.31
C PRO A 343 -12.07 -9.70 -17.33
N GLU A 344 -12.71 -10.18 -18.41
CA GLU A 344 -14.16 -10.45 -18.46
C GLU A 344 -14.62 -11.61 -17.55
N ARG A 345 -13.69 -12.42 -17.05
CA ARG A 345 -13.95 -13.53 -16.10
C ARG A 345 -13.70 -13.12 -14.64
N SER A 346 -13.35 -11.87 -14.38
CA SER A 346 -13.13 -11.35 -13.02
C SER A 346 -14.30 -11.74 -12.09
N PRO A 347 -14.03 -12.31 -10.90
CA PRO A 347 -15.09 -12.61 -9.94
C PRO A 347 -15.66 -11.34 -9.30
N ILE A 348 -14.97 -10.20 -9.41
CA ILE A 348 -15.36 -8.92 -8.83
C ILE A 348 -15.72 -7.87 -9.90
N THR A 349 -16.63 -6.97 -9.55
CA THR A 349 -16.72 -5.64 -10.16
C THR A 349 -16.11 -4.62 -9.21
N VAL A 350 -15.32 -3.69 -9.76
CA VAL A 350 -14.71 -2.59 -9.00
C VAL A 350 -15.60 -1.34 -9.18
N SER A 351 -15.86 -0.62 -8.09
CA SER A 351 -16.59 0.65 -8.11
C SER A 351 -15.87 1.74 -7.31
N GLY A 352 -15.86 2.94 -7.89
CA GLY A 352 -15.16 4.12 -7.39
C GLY A 352 -15.00 5.14 -8.51
N GLU A 353 -14.62 6.37 -8.16
CA GLU A 353 -14.31 7.44 -9.11
C GLU A 353 -13.01 8.11 -8.69
N ARG A 354 -12.16 8.45 -9.68
CA ARG A 354 -10.87 9.08 -9.44
C ARG A 354 -11.11 10.53 -8.97
N PRO A 355 -10.52 10.97 -7.84
CA PRO A 355 -10.91 12.22 -7.22
C PRO A 355 -10.45 13.44 -8.02
N ALA A 356 -11.34 14.41 -8.23
CA ALA A 356 -10.99 15.75 -8.67
C ALA A 356 -10.22 16.52 -7.57
N VAL A 357 -9.57 17.63 -7.95
CA VAL A 357 -8.83 18.50 -7.02
C VAL A 357 -9.75 18.93 -5.86
N PRO A 358 -9.35 18.77 -4.59
CA PRO A 358 -10.16 19.18 -3.45
C PRO A 358 -10.21 20.71 -3.33
N GLU A 359 -11.39 21.25 -3.03
CA GLU A 359 -11.55 22.69 -2.79
C GLU A 359 -11.01 23.08 -1.41
N VAL A 360 -10.06 24.02 -1.37
CA VAL A 360 -9.64 24.74 -0.16
C VAL A 360 -9.96 26.23 -0.28
N LYS A 361 -10.31 26.86 0.84
CA LYS A 361 -10.64 28.28 0.92
C LYS A 361 -9.40 29.11 1.17
N GLY A 362 -9.29 30.28 0.55
CA GLY A 362 -8.21 31.23 0.81
C GLY A 362 -8.11 32.29 -0.27
N ASP A 363 -7.33 33.33 -0.01
CA ASP A 363 -6.80 34.24 -1.01
C ASP A 363 -5.45 33.77 -1.57
N VAL A 364 -4.74 32.94 -0.81
CA VAL A 364 -3.49 32.28 -1.20
C VAL A 364 -3.59 30.78 -0.91
N LYS A 365 -3.08 29.97 -1.84
CA LYS A 365 -2.86 28.54 -1.67
C LYS A 365 -1.37 28.21 -1.65
N VAL A 366 -0.97 27.33 -0.73
CA VAL A 366 0.34 26.68 -0.72
C VAL A 366 0.11 25.18 -0.89
N ALA A 367 0.84 24.53 -1.79
CA ALA A 367 0.85 23.07 -1.90
C ALA A 367 2.24 22.51 -1.54
N THR A 368 2.29 21.24 -1.14
CA THR A 368 3.53 20.45 -1.00
C THR A 368 3.39 19.18 -1.85
N PHE A 369 4.44 18.81 -2.58
CA PHE A 369 4.35 17.71 -3.53
C PHE A 369 5.72 17.05 -3.78
N ASN A 370 5.88 15.84 -3.24
CA ASN A 370 6.91 14.91 -3.66
C ASN A 370 6.60 14.41 -5.08
N VAL A 371 7.50 14.71 -6.04
CA VAL A 371 7.33 14.41 -7.48
C VAL A 371 8.14 13.20 -7.99
N LEU A 372 8.51 12.27 -7.10
CA LEU A 372 9.09 10.95 -7.42
C LEU A 372 10.32 11.00 -8.36
N ASN A 373 11.49 11.33 -7.80
CA ASN A 373 12.76 11.49 -8.53
C ASN A 373 12.59 12.24 -9.86
N TYR A 374 12.23 13.53 -9.82
CA TYR A 374 12.23 14.40 -10.99
C TYR A 374 13.66 14.83 -11.35
N PHE A 375 14.30 14.02 -12.18
CA PHE A 375 15.66 14.20 -12.69
C PHE A 375 15.59 14.52 -14.18
N SER A 376 16.26 15.61 -14.55
CA SER A 376 16.41 16.09 -15.93
C SER A 376 17.72 15.63 -16.56
N ASP A 377 18.75 15.31 -15.78
CA ASP A 377 19.88 14.52 -16.26
C ASP A 377 19.47 13.02 -16.27
N LEU A 378 19.76 12.33 -17.37
CA LEU A 378 19.10 11.07 -17.71
C LEU A 378 20.03 9.85 -17.58
N GLY A 379 19.44 8.69 -17.28
CA GLY A 379 20.19 7.44 -17.21
C GLY A 379 20.84 7.00 -18.54
N GLU A 380 20.35 7.46 -19.69
CA GLU A 380 20.95 7.21 -21.00
C GLU A 380 22.26 7.99 -21.22
N ASP A 381 22.47 9.07 -20.46
CA ASP A 381 23.63 9.96 -20.55
C ASP A 381 24.71 9.68 -19.48
N GLU A 382 24.40 8.98 -18.37
CA GLU A 382 25.39 8.62 -17.33
C GLU A 382 26.20 7.35 -17.72
N PRO A 383 27.56 7.44 -17.87
CA PRO A 383 28.38 6.31 -18.27
C PRO A 383 28.35 5.13 -17.29
N GLY A 384 27.81 3.99 -17.74
CA GLY A 384 27.73 2.75 -16.95
C GLY A 384 26.41 2.55 -16.20
N CYS A 385 25.47 3.49 -16.34
CA CYS A 385 24.09 3.35 -15.87
C CYS A 385 23.39 2.16 -16.53
N GLU A 386 22.71 1.33 -15.73
CA GLU A 386 21.74 0.34 -16.21
C GLU A 386 20.33 0.95 -16.17
N GLY A 387 19.32 0.17 -16.57
CA GLY A 387 17.92 0.57 -16.35
C GLY A 387 16.99 -0.62 -16.15
N TYR A 388 15.78 -0.31 -15.70
CA TYR A 388 14.67 -1.26 -15.71
C TYR A 388 14.02 -1.26 -17.10
N PRO A 389 14.01 -2.40 -17.82
CA PRO A 389 13.45 -2.48 -19.17
C PRO A 389 11.93 -2.61 -19.17
N ASP A 390 11.30 -2.03 -20.20
CA ASP A 390 9.94 -2.34 -20.63
C ASP A 390 9.84 -3.75 -21.27
N ARG A 391 8.66 -4.11 -21.78
CA ARG A 391 8.44 -5.41 -22.42
C ARG A 391 9.21 -5.61 -23.74
N ASP A 392 9.61 -4.52 -24.40
CA ASP A 392 10.34 -4.53 -25.67
C ASP A 392 11.87 -4.48 -25.45
N GLY A 393 12.31 -4.29 -24.21
CA GLY A 393 13.72 -4.25 -23.80
C GLY A 393 14.32 -2.84 -23.67
N ASN A 394 13.53 -1.78 -23.87
CA ASN A 394 13.98 -0.40 -23.73
C ASN A 394 14.00 -0.02 -22.25
N PHE A 395 15.07 0.60 -21.76
CA PHE A 395 15.12 1.07 -20.38
C PHE A 395 14.20 2.29 -20.16
N VAL A 396 13.49 2.30 -19.03
CA VAL A 396 12.50 3.33 -18.68
C VAL A 396 12.91 4.10 -17.41
N THR A 397 13.48 3.40 -16.42
CA THR A 397 13.92 3.97 -15.14
C THR A 397 15.40 3.67 -14.93
N ALA A 398 16.17 4.68 -14.51
CA ALA A 398 17.61 4.57 -14.25
C ALA A 398 17.90 3.56 -13.12
N LYS A 399 19.03 2.84 -13.20
CA LYS A 399 19.44 1.84 -12.21
C LYS A 399 20.96 1.71 -12.10
N LYS A 400 21.50 1.64 -10.87
CA LYS A 400 22.96 1.56 -10.59
C LYS A 400 23.76 2.75 -11.15
N CYS A 401 23.17 3.94 -11.05
CA CYS A 401 23.74 5.22 -11.48
C CYS A 401 23.57 6.23 -10.34
N THR A 402 24.16 7.41 -10.52
CA THR A 402 24.06 8.55 -9.60
C THR A 402 22.77 9.32 -9.84
N VAL A 403 22.41 9.53 -11.12
CA VAL A 403 21.06 9.99 -11.50
C VAL A 403 20.01 8.97 -11.10
N ARG A 404 18.82 9.46 -10.78
CA ARG A 404 17.65 8.66 -10.45
C ARG A 404 16.52 8.97 -11.42
N GLY A 405 15.35 8.37 -11.22
CA GLY A 405 14.18 8.67 -12.05
C GLY A 405 14.29 8.11 -13.48
N ALA A 406 14.01 8.95 -14.48
CA ALA A 406 13.90 8.55 -15.88
C ALA A 406 15.23 8.05 -16.48
N TRP A 407 15.18 6.95 -17.22
CA TRP A 407 16.33 6.51 -18.01
C TRP A 407 16.49 7.29 -19.31
N SER A 408 15.40 7.59 -20.01
CA SER A 408 15.45 8.32 -21.30
C SER A 408 14.58 9.56 -21.32
N SER A 409 14.88 10.44 -22.27
CA SER A 409 14.09 11.62 -22.62
C SER A 409 12.61 11.31 -22.90
N ALA A 410 12.31 10.13 -23.46
CA ALA A 410 10.95 9.66 -23.66
C ALA A 410 10.24 9.28 -22.34
N ALA A 411 10.94 8.65 -21.40
CA ALA A 411 10.42 8.33 -20.08
C ALA A 411 10.24 9.60 -19.23
N PHE A 412 11.21 10.52 -19.28
CA PHE A 412 11.13 11.83 -18.61
C PHE A 412 9.95 12.66 -19.11
N ALA A 413 9.70 12.68 -20.43
CA ALA A 413 8.53 13.37 -20.98
C ALA A 413 7.19 12.82 -20.46
N GLN A 414 7.11 11.50 -20.21
CA GLN A 414 5.91 10.87 -19.63
C GLN A 414 5.74 11.25 -18.15
N GLN A 415 6.82 11.23 -17.37
CA GLN A 415 6.84 11.68 -15.97
C GLN A 415 6.44 13.17 -15.86
N GLN A 416 7.13 14.03 -16.61
CA GLN A 416 6.93 15.47 -16.63
C GLN A 416 5.50 15.86 -17.04
N ALA A 417 4.90 15.19 -18.04
CA ALA A 417 3.55 15.49 -18.48
C ALA A 417 2.53 15.40 -17.33
N LYS A 418 2.56 14.32 -16.56
CA LYS A 418 1.60 14.08 -15.45
C LYS A 418 1.82 15.05 -14.29
N ILE A 419 3.08 15.32 -13.94
CA ILE A 419 3.46 16.31 -12.90
C ILE A 419 3.01 17.72 -13.31
N VAL A 420 3.25 18.12 -14.57
CA VAL A 420 2.83 19.41 -15.12
C VAL A 420 1.30 19.57 -15.11
N ILE A 421 0.55 18.51 -15.39
CA ILE A 421 -0.91 18.50 -15.29
C ILE A 421 -1.35 18.63 -13.83
N ALA A 422 -0.78 17.84 -12.91
CA ALA A 422 -1.12 17.88 -11.48
C ALA A 422 -0.89 19.28 -10.87
N ILE A 423 0.29 19.87 -11.08
CA ILE A 423 0.64 21.21 -10.57
C ILE A 423 -0.28 22.29 -11.18
N ASN A 424 -0.54 22.25 -12.49
CA ASN A 424 -1.43 23.22 -13.12
C ASN A 424 -2.91 23.07 -12.69
N MET A 425 -3.34 21.86 -12.32
CA MET A 425 -4.69 21.58 -11.80
C MET A 425 -4.87 22.00 -10.34
N ILE A 426 -3.85 21.77 -9.48
CA ILE A 426 -3.83 22.26 -8.09
C ILE A 426 -4.00 23.79 -8.07
N ASP A 427 -3.34 24.47 -9.01
CA ASP A 427 -3.41 25.92 -9.20
C ASP A 427 -3.15 26.67 -7.89
N ALA A 428 -2.05 26.30 -7.22
CA ALA A 428 -1.57 26.96 -6.01
C ALA A 428 -0.65 28.14 -6.35
N ASP A 429 -0.59 29.11 -5.46
CA ASP A 429 0.26 30.29 -5.61
C ASP A 429 1.72 29.99 -5.29
N VAL A 430 1.97 29.03 -4.38
CA VAL A 430 3.28 28.44 -4.10
C VAL A 430 3.16 26.92 -4.09
N VAL A 431 4.13 26.22 -4.67
CA VAL A 431 4.30 24.77 -4.51
C VAL A 431 5.70 24.50 -3.94
N ALA A 432 5.73 23.91 -2.75
CA ALA A 432 6.90 23.21 -2.21
C ALA A 432 7.05 21.89 -2.94
N LEU A 433 8.26 21.60 -3.39
CA LEU A 433 8.59 20.41 -4.17
C LEU A 433 9.67 19.61 -3.45
N GLU A 434 9.40 18.33 -3.24
CA GLU A 434 10.37 17.33 -2.81
C GLU A 434 10.77 16.45 -4.01
N GLU A 435 11.83 15.64 -3.88
CA GLU A 435 12.27 14.73 -4.96
C GLU A 435 12.70 15.41 -6.28
N ILE A 436 13.16 16.67 -6.22
CA ILE A 436 13.81 17.37 -7.33
C ILE A 436 15.30 17.02 -7.37
N GLU A 437 15.86 16.76 -8.56
CA GLU A 437 17.30 16.60 -8.77
C GLU A 437 18.14 17.79 -8.27
N ASN A 438 19.33 17.45 -7.75
CA ASN A 438 20.38 18.40 -7.42
C ASN A 438 21.63 18.13 -8.29
N PRO A 439 21.80 18.81 -9.45
CA PRO A 439 22.92 18.54 -10.36
C PRO A 439 24.30 18.74 -9.74
N LEU A 440 24.40 19.59 -8.71
CA LEU A 440 25.60 19.80 -7.91
C LEU A 440 25.93 18.59 -7.03
N GLY A 441 24.91 17.97 -6.44
CA GLY A 441 25.04 16.73 -5.66
C GLY A 441 25.33 15.50 -6.53
N VAL A 442 24.76 15.45 -7.74
CA VAL A 442 25.09 14.41 -8.75
C VAL A 442 26.51 14.62 -9.32
N GLY A 443 26.98 15.88 -9.37
CA GLY A 443 28.30 16.24 -9.90
C GLY A 443 28.33 16.46 -11.42
N ILE A 444 27.17 16.74 -12.04
CA ILE A 444 27.03 16.95 -13.48
C ILE A 444 27.05 18.44 -13.85
N SER A 445 26.54 19.33 -12.99
CA SER A 445 26.46 20.77 -13.26
C SER A 445 26.51 21.63 -11.99
N ASP A 446 27.14 22.81 -12.09
CA ASP A 446 27.10 23.85 -11.07
C ASP A 446 25.74 24.59 -11.02
N ASP A 447 24.87 24.40 -12.02
CA ASP A 447 23.55 25.04 -12.09
C ASP A 447 22.48 24.25 -11.31
N ARG A 448 22.49 24.42 -9.99
CA ARG A 448 21.57 23.80 -9.01
C ARG A 448 20.07 23.99 -9.28
N ASP A 449 19.70 24.92 -10.17
CA ASP A 449 18.31 25.21 -10.54
C ASP A 449 17.93 24.71 -11.94
N ALA A 450 18.83 24.04 -12.68
CA ALA A 450 18.55 23.56 -14.05
C ALA A 450 17.28 22.67 -14.17
N PRO A 451 17.04 21.66 -13.29
CA PRO A 451 15.82 20.83 -13.37
C PRO A 451 14.55 21.66 -13.11
N LEU A 452 14.67 22.69 -12.27
CA LEU A 452 13.58 23.57 -11.89
C LEU A 452 13.21 24.55 -13.01
N LYS A 453 14.20 25.01 -13.78
CA LYS A 453 14.00 25.79 -15.03
C LYS A 453 13.23 24.95 -16.04
N THR A 454 13.67 23.72 -16.29
CA THR A 454 12.99 22.75 -17.17
C THR A 454 11.53 22.54 -16.77
N LEU A 455 11.25 22.32 -15.48
CA LEU A 455 9.88 22.18 -14.96
C LEU A 455 9.04 23.44 -15.17
N VAL A 456 9.56 24.63 -14.85
CA VAL A 456 8.83 25.90 -15.03
C VAL A 456 8.58 26.22 -16.50
N GLU A 457 9.51 25.92 -17.40
CA GLU A 457 9.32 26.05 -18.85
C GLU A 457 8.19 25.13 -19.33
N ALA A 458 8.17 23.87 -18.90
CA ALA A 458 7.10 22.92 -19.23
C ALA A 458 5.73 23.34 -18.67
N LEU A 459 5.69 23.82 -17.41
CA LEU A 459 4.49 24.35 -16.78
C LEU A 459 3.91 25.57 -17.52
N ASN A 460 4.77 26.51 -17.93
CA ASN A 460 4.37 27.70 -18.67
C ASN A 460 3.95 27.40 -20.11
N ALA A 461 4.62 26.44 -20.78
CA ALA A 461 4.20 25.95 -22.08
C ALA A 461 2.80 25.32 -22.03
N ALA A 462 2.52 24.48 -21.03
CA ALA A 462 1.19 23.89 -20.81
C ALA A 462 0.12 24.94 -20.42
N ALA A 463 0.50 25.96 -19.64
CA ALA A 463 -0.39 27.07 -19.28
C ALA A 463 -0.60 28.11 -20.40
N GLY A 464 0.11 27.99 -21.53
CA GLY A 464 0.06 28.94 -22.65
C GLY A 464 0.50 30.36 -22.30
N SER A 465 1.18 30.56 -21.17
CA SER A 465 1.58 31.87 -20.64
C SER A 465 2.63 31.74 -19.54
N GLU A 466 3.35 32.83 -19.25
CA GLU A 466 4.23 32.96 -18.07
C GLU A 466 3.38 33.03 -16.79
N LYS A 467 2.89 31.87 -16.35
CA LYS A 467 2.08 31.65 -15.15
C LYS A 467 2.95 31.37 -13.92
N TRP A 468 4.09 30.71 -14.11
CA TRP A 468 4.97 30.17 -13.08
C TRP A 468 6.37 30.76 -13.16
N ALA A 469 7.00 30.89 -12.00
CA ALA A 469 8.41 31.15 -11.79
C ALA A 469 8.97 30.20 -10.72
N TYR A 470 10.29 30.04 -10.65
CA TYR A 470 10.95 29.31 -9.56
C TYR A 470 11.60 30.27 -8.58
N VAL A 471 11.75 29.84 -7.33
CA VAL A 471 12.58 30.52 -6.34
C VAL A 471 14.04 30.12 -6.57
N PRO A 472 14.96 31.06 -6.84
CA PRO A 472 16.36 30.72 -7.05
C PRO A 472 17.00 30.09 -5.81
N SER A 473 17.96 29.20 -6.04
CA SER A 473 18.86 28.70 -5.00
C SER A 473 19.60 29.86 -4.31
N PRO A 474 19.88 29.76 -3.00
CA PRO A 474 20.60 30.77 -2.27
C PRO A 474 22.08 30.83 -2.67
N VAL A 475 22.71 31.99 -2.46
CA VAL A 475 24.16 32.17 -2.69
C VAL A 475 25.01 31.30 -1.75
N GLN A 476 24.46 30.92 -0.59
CA GLN A 476 25.10 30.01 0.37
C GLN A 476 24.39 28.65 0.29
N VAL A 477 25.07 27.65 -0.26
CA VAL A 477 24.65 26.25 -0.29
C VAL A 477 25.54 25.41 0.64
N PRO A 478 25.02 24.29 1.21
CA PRO A 478 25.82 23.35 1.98
C PRO A 478 27.02 22.81 1.19
N ALA A 479 28.10 22.45 1.88
CA ALA A 479 29.29 21.87 1.24
C ALA A 479 29.12 20.39 0.81
N GLN A 480 28.07 19.72 1.31
CA GLN A 480 27.69 18.36 0.96
C GLN A 480 26.16 18.29 0.93
N GLU A 481 25.59 17.97 -0.23
CA GLU A 481 24.14 17.83 -0.43
C GLU A 481 23.82 16.41 -0.94
N ASP A 482 22.58 15.98 -0.73
CA ASP A 482 22.03 14.81 -1.42
C ASP A 482 21.93 15.11 -2.95
N VAL A 483 21.86 14.05 -3.77
CA VAL A 483 21.56 14.15 -5.21
C VAL A 483 20.13 14.64 -5.47
N ILE A 484 19.33 14.79 -4.41
CA ILE A 484 17.99 15.36 -4.39
C ILE A 484 17.97 16.62 -3.51
N ARG A 485 17.13 17.59 -3.87
CA ARG A 485 16.86 18.81 -3.10
C ARG A 485 15.36 19.08 -2.95
N THR A 486 15.00 19.84 -1.92
CA THR A 486 13.70 20.51 -1.84
C THR A 486 13.74 21.83 -2.59
N ALA A 487 12.62 22.28 -3.16
CA ALA A 487 12.55 23.48 -4.00
C ALA A 487 11.19 24.19 -3.92
N PHE A 488 11.09 25.39 -4.50
CA PHE A 488 9.82 26.13 -4.61
C PHE A 488 9.61 26.66 -6.02
N ILE A 489 8.37 26.52 -6.50
CA ILE A 489 7.82 27.28 -7.63
C ILE A 489 6.63 28.12 -7.14
N TYR A 490 6.31 29.20 -7.86
CA TYR A 490 5.25 30.13 -7.47
C TYR A 490 4.63 30.85 -8.67
N GLN A 491 3.45 31.45 -8.48
CA GLN A 491 2.79 32.27 -9.49
C GLN A 491 3.08 33.77 -9.26
N PRO A 492 3.97 34.42 -10.04
CA PRO A 492 4.42 35.80 -9.80
C PRO A 492 3.33 36.88 -9.95
N ARG A 493 2.11 36.50 -10.38
CA ARG A 493 0.96 37.41 -10.46
C ARG A 493 0.19 37.54 -9.15
N THR A 494 0.29 36.56 -8.26
CA THR A 494 -0.50 36.48 -7.02
C THR A 494 0.39 36.50 -5.78
N ILE A 495 1.65 36.06 -5.89
CA ILE A 495 2.59 36.04 -4.77
C ILE A 495 4.02 36.31 -5.23
N ALA A 496 4.85 36.88 -4.35
CA ALA A 496 6.25 37.18 -4.63
C ALA A 496 7.18 36.74 -3.47
N PRO A 497 8.36 36.17 -3.76
CA PRO A 497 9.35 35.88 -2.73
C PRO A 497 9.93 37.16 -2.14
N VAL A 498 10.13 37.17 -0.83
CA VAL A 498 10.77 38.24 -0.06
C VAL A 498 12.19 37.81 0.26
N GLY A 499 13.18 38.56 -0.25
CA GLY A 499 14.60 38.22 -0.09
C GLY A 499 15.01 36.94 -0.82
N GLY A 500 16.16 36.39 -0.46
CA GLY A 500 16.62 35.08 -0.93
C GLY A 500 16.17 33.96 0.00
N SER A 501 16.09 32.74 -0.54
CA SER A 501 15.81 31.52 0.21
C SER A 501 16.94 31.20 1.20
N VAL A 502 16.70 30.26 2.13
CA VAL A 502 17.69 29.82 3.13
C VAL A 502 17.64 28.30 3.28
N ILE A 503 18.78 27.63 3.11
CA ILE A 503 18.92 26.20 3.37
C ILE A 503 19.33 25.96 4.83
N LEU A 504 18.79 24.92 5.45
CA LEU A 504 19.27 24.39 6.72
C LEU A 504 20.46 23.44 6.49
N ASP A 505 21.68 23.97 6.63
CA ASP A 505 22.90 23.15 6.74
C ASP A 505 23.08 22.70 8.20
N ASP A 506 22.74 21.45 8.49
CA ASP A 506 22.81 20.85 9.83
C ASP A 506 23.24 19.37 9.75
N PRO A 507 24.11 18.88 10.66
CA PRO A 507 24.56 17.48 10.70
C PRO A 507 23.46 16.41 10.78
N ALA A 508 22.23 16.74 11.18
CA ALA A 508 21.09 15.83 11.11
C ALA A 508 20.66 15.49 9.67
N PHE A 509 21.01 16.34 8.69
CA PHE A 509 20.70 16.15 7.27
C PHE A 509 21.96 15.88 6.45
N THR A 510 23.06 16.58 6.70
CA THR A 510 24.26 16.56 5.85
C THR A 510 24.85 15.14 5.73
N GLY A 511 24.83 14.58 4.50
CA GLY A 511 25.26 13.22 4.20
C GLY A 511 24.27 12.10 4.56
N LEU A 512 23.05 12.45 5.00
CA LEU A 512 22.02 11.52 5.48
C LEU A 512 20.66 11.69 4.78
N ALA A 513 20.26 12.92 4.47
CA ALA A 513 19.00 13.27 3.83
C ALA A 513 19.07 14.65 3.14
N ARG A 514 17.96 15.08 2.54
CA ARG A 514 17.84 16.35 1.83
C ARG A 514 17.74 17.50 2.83
N GLN A 515 18.54 18.55 2.66
CA GLN A 515 18.43 19.73 3.52
C GLN A 515 17.09 20.49 3.31
N PRO A 516 16.39 20.90 4.39
CA PRO A 516 15.21 21.76 4.31
C PRO A 516 15.50 23.14 3.71
N LEU A 517 14.52 23.69 2.99
CA LEU A 517 14.59 24.99 2.33
C LEU A 517 13.47 25.91 2.84
N ALA A 518 13.83 27.09 3.33
CA ALA A 518 12.88 28.15 3.71
C ALA A 518 12.82 29.27 2.66
N GLN A 519 11.63 29.80 2.41
CA GLN A 519 11.41 31.03 1.66
C GLN A 519 10.27 31.85 2.30
N GLU A 520 10.49 33.16 2.48
CA GLU A 520 9.40 34.10 2.80
C GLU A 520 8.71 34.55 1.52
N PHE A 521 7.39 34.65 1.55
CA PHE A 521 6.53 35.11 0.47
C PHE A 521 5.58 36.20 0.96
N THR A 522 5.20 37.11 0.07
CA THR A 522 4.15 38.10 0.31
C THR A 522 3.13 38.12 -0.83
N PRO A 523 1.82 38.18 -0.55
CA PRO A 523 0.81 38.30 -1.60
C PRO A 523 0.96 39.59 -2.43
N VAL A 524 0.73 39.49 -3.73
CA VAL A 524 0.68 40.64 -4.64
C VAL A 524 -0.69 41.30 -4.50
N VAL A 525 -0.73 42.41 -3.77
CA VAL A 525 -1.96 43.13 -3.41
C VAL A 525 -2.11 44.46 -4.14
N ASN A 526 -3.37 44.91 -4.32
CA ASN A 526 -3.65 46.22 -4.90
C ASN A 526 -3.56 47.36 -3.86
N GLU A 527 -3.64 48.62 -4.30
CA GLU A 527 -3.50 49.81 -3.43
C GLU A 527 -4.49 49.87 -2.25
N LYS A 528 -5.62 49.16 -2.30
CA LYS A 528 -6.62 49.10 -1.23
C LYS A 528 -6.40 47.95 -0.26
N GLN A 529 -5.41 47.09 -0.49
CA GLN A 529 -5.22 45.84 0.24
C GLN A 529 -3.89 45.79 1.00
N VAL A 530 -3.83 44.94 2.02
CA VAL A 530 -2.63 44.63 2.81
C VAL A 530 -2.41 43.13 2.75
N GLY A 531 -1.28 42.72 2.18
CA GLY A 531 -0.79 41.35 2.23
C GLY A 531 0.03 41.11 3.48
N LYS A 532 -0.12 39.92 4.08
CA LYS A 532 0.67 39.45 5.22
C LYS A 532 1.72 38.45 4.74
N SER A 533 2.98 38.63 5.11
CA SER A 533 4.04 37.67 4.78
C SER A 533 3.77 36.29 5.38
N LEU A 534 4.23 35.27 4.67
CA LEU A 534 4.23 33.85 5.06
C LEU A 534 5.62 33.27 4.79
N VAL A 535 6.18 32.53 5.74
CA VAL A 535 7.34 31.66 5.50
C VAL A 535 6.85 30.24 5.24
N VAL A 536 7.38 29.60 4.20
CA VAL A 536 7.18 28.17 3.95
C VAL A 536 8.53 27.49 4.07
N ILE A 537 8.59 26.38 4.82
CA ILE A 537 9.78 25.55 4.99
C ILE A 537 9.47 24.16 4.45
N ALA A 538 10.04 23.83 3.29
CA ALA A 538 9.93 22.52 2.65
C ALA A 538 10.97 21.56 3.26
N ASN A 539 10.60 20.30 3.47
CA ASN A 539 11.48 19.28 4.06
C ASN A 539 11.27 17.90 3.42
N HIS A 540 12.32 17.07 3.45
CA HIS A 540 12.25 15.65 3.06
C HIS A 540 13.20 14.85 3.97
N PHE A 541 12.64 14.17 4.97
CA PHE A 541 13.40 13.46 6.01
C PHE A 541 13.97 12.11 5.52
N LYS A 542 14.84 11.49 6.32
CA LYS A 542 15.44 10.18 5.99
C LYS A 542 14.37 9.08 5.88
N SER A 543 14.36 8.36 4.77
CA SER A 543 13.40 7.27 4.52
C SER A 543 13.43 6.12 5.54
N LYS A 544 12.25 5.55 5.83
CA LYS A 544 12.03 4.42 6.76
C LYS A 544 12.61 3.08 6.26
N GLY A 545 13.00 2.99 4.99
CA GLY A 545 13.41 1.73 4.35
C GLY A 545 14.83 1.24 4.67
N SER A 546 15.72 2.10 5.19
CA SER A 546 17.13 1.71 5.40
C SER A 546 17.82 2.46 6.53
N VAL A 547 18.75 1.77 7.18
CA VAL A 547 19.68 2.34 8.17
C VAL A 547 20.99 2.72 7.47
N PRO A 548 21.52 3.95 7.63
CA PRO A 548 22.86 4.28 7.18
C PRO A 548 23.92 3.43 7.89
N THR A 549 24.86 2.86 7.13
CA THR A 549 25.94 2.00 7.65
C THR A 549 26.72 2.69 8.77
N GLY A 550 26.85 2.04 9.92
CA GLY A 550 27.53 2.58 11.11
C GLY A 550 26.68 3.51 11.99
N MET A 551 25.38 3.62 11.72
CA MET A 551 24.41 4.35 12.54
C MET A 551 23.31 3.45 13.12
N GLU A 552 23.58 2.15 13.31
CA GLU A 552 22.57 1.15 13.71
C GLU A 552 21.95 1.42 15.09
N GLU A 553 22.71 2.01 16.02
CA GLU A 553 22.22 2.35 17.36
C GLU A 553 21.04 3.33 17.31
N GLY A 554 19.86 2.87 17.75
CA GLY A 554 18.62 3.65 17.74
C GLY A 554 17.94 3.81 16.37
N ASN A 555 18.50 3.23 15.30
CA ASN A 555 17.95 3.35 13.95
C ASN A 555 17.53 2.03 13.30
N THR A 556 18.00 0.88 13.79
CA THR A 556 17.40 -0.41 13.41
C THR A 556 15.95 -0.47 13.89
N ASP A 557 15.04 -0.95 13.04
CA ASP A 557 13.64 -1.18 13.39
C ASP A 557 13.50 -2.00 14.69
N ALA A 558 12.81 -1.42 15.66
CA ALA A 558 12.57 -2.02 16.98
C ALA A 558 11.30 -2.88 17.04
N GLY A 559 10.52 -2.96 15.95
CA GLY A 559 9.21 -3.62 15.92
C GLY A 559 8.10 -2.81 16.61
N ASP A 560 8.34 -1.53 16.88
CA ASP A 560 7.41 -0.59 17.53
C ASP A 560 6.47 0.10 16.52
N GLY A 561 6.60 -0.22 15.23
CA GLY A 561 5.84 0.36 14.12
C GLY A 561 6.51 1.58 13.46
N GLN A 562 7.60 2.12 14.03
CA GLN A 562 8.25 3.31 13.48
C GLN A 562 9.21 2.99 12.33
N GLY A 563 9.67 1.75 12.18
CA GLY A 563 10.58 1.34 11.13
C GLY A 563 12.00 1.90 11.30
N ASN A 564 12.84 1.75 10.27
CA ASN A 564 14.24 2.18 10.37
C ASN A 564 14.40 3.71 10.45
N ALA A 565 15.61 4.13 10.84
CA ALA A 565 16.07 5.52 10.88
C ALA A 565 15.24 6.46 11.78
N ASN A 566 14.51 5.94 12.78
CA ASN A 566 13.68 6.77 13.65
C ASN A 566 14.51 7.81 14.44
N ALA A 567 15.63 7.42 15.07
CA ALA A 567 16.47 8.38 15.80
C ALA A 567 17.05 9.48 14.90
N ILE A 568 17.38 9.18 13.64
CA ILE A 568 17.76 10.19 12.63
C ILE A 568 16.59 11.13 12.34
N ARG A 569 15.38 10.61 12.10
CA ARG A 569 14.19 11.45 11.84
C ARG A 569 13.82 12.32 13.05
N VAL A 570 14.03 11.84 14.28
CA VAL A 570 13.87 12.65 15.51
C VAL A 570 14.91 13.78 15.59
N ALA A 571 16.16 13.51 15.21
CA ALA A 571 17.19 14.56 15.13
C ALA A 571 16.86 15.60 14.05
N GLN A 572 16.33 15.16 12.90
CA GLN A 572 15.88 16.02 11.80
C GLN A 572 14.68 16.89 12.20
N ALA A 573 13.69 16.31 12.90
CA ALA A 573 12.58 17.05 13.49
C ALA A 573 13.07 18.15 14.45
N LYS A 574 14.04 17.84 15.31
CA LYS A 574 14.63 18.84 16.20
C LYS A 574 15.35 19.95 15.43
N ALA A 575 16.20 19.61 14.48
CA ALA A 575 16.94 20.59 13.68
C ALA A 575 15.99 21.50 12.88
N LEU A 576 14.90 20.94 12.33
CA LEU A 576 13.86 21.70 11.62
C LEU A 576 13.15 22.70 12.55
N VAL A 577 12.78 22.29 13.76
CA VAL A 577 12.16 23.18 14.77
C VAL A 577 13.13 24.29 15.21
N ASP A 578 14.39 23.95 15.51
CA ASP A 578 15.41 24.91 15.92
C ASP A 578 15.73 25.93 14.79
N PHE A 579 15.66 25.48 13.53
CA PHE A 579 15.78 26.35 12.34
C PHE A 579 14.57 27.28 12.19
N ALA A 580 13.35 26.72 12.33
CA ALA A 580 12.11 27.46 12.15
C ALA A 580 11.88 28.53 13.23
N ALA A 581 12.51 28.41 14.41
CA ALA A 581 12.52 29.45 15.44
C ALA A 581 13.04 30.82 14.96
N ARG A 582 13.84 30.85 13.87
CA ARG A 582 14.28 32.10 13.20
C ARG A 582 13.11 32.93 12.66
N PHE A 583 11.94 32.32 12.48
CA PHE A 583 10.75 32.91 11.87
C PHE A 583 9.56 32.97 12.84
N GLU A 584 9.78 32.81 14.16
CA GLU A 584 8.69 32.69 15.17
C GLU A 584 7.67 33.86 15.16
N GLY A 585 8.11 35.06 14.79
CA GLY A 585 7.27 36.26 14.68
C GLY A 585 6.49 36.39 13.36
N THR A 586 6.78 35.55 12.37
CA THR A 586 6.14 35.54 11.04
C THR A 586 5.25 34.31 10.92
N PRO A 587 4.06 34.39 10.29
CA PRO A 587 3.29 33.20 9.92
C PRO A 587 4.20 32.20 9.19
N THR A 588 4.36 30.99 9.72
CA THR A 588 5.25 29.98 9.15
C THR A 588 4.56 28.64 9.03
N LEU A 589 4.76 27.96 7.89
CA LEU A 589 4.38 26.57 7.66
C LEU A 589 5.64 25.68 7.55
N LEU A 590 5.60 24.50 8.17
CA LEU A 590 6.47 23.38 7.82
C LEU A 590 5.66 22.45 6.92
N VAL A 591 6.20 22.10 5.75
CA VAL A 591 5.53 21.28 4.74
C VAL A 591 6.50 20.27 4.12
N GLY A 592 5.97 19.16 3.60
CA GLY A 592 6.73 18.15 2.86
C GLY A 592 6.71 16.78 3.53
N ASP A 593 7.61 15.90 3.06
CA ASP A 593 7.70 14.49 3.46
C ASP A 593 8.55 14.31 4.73
N PHE A 594 7.87 14.14 5.87
CA PHE A 594 8.52 13.87 7.16
C PHE A 594 8.95 12.41 7.32
N ASN A 595 8.65 11.54 6.34
CA ASN A 595 8.91 10.10 6.35
C ASN A 595 8.48 9.42 7.67
N SER A 596 7.40 9.92 8.29
CA SER A 596 6.97 9.56 9.64
C SER A 596 5.46 9.69 9.75
N TYR A 597 4.78 8.69 10.31
CA TYR A 597 3.32 8.72 10.47
C TYR A 597 2.87 9.60 11.66
N SER A 598 1.58 9.96 11.70
CA SER A 598 1.01 10.98 12.61
C SER A 598 1.28 10.81 14.12
N LYS A 599 1.67 9.61 14.59
CA LYS A 599 1.95 9.30 16.01
C LYS A 599 3.43 9.02 16.30
N GLU A 600 4.30 9.11 15.32
CA GLU A 600 5.72 8.79 15.49
C GLU A 600 6.48 9.90 16.22
N ASP A 601 7.59 9.53 16.85
CA ASP A 601 8.43 10.41 17.68
C ASP A 601 8.82 11.74 16.98
N PRO A 602 9.12 11.79 15.66
CA PRO A 602 9.43 13.05 14.96
C PRO A 602 8.26 14.06 14.99
N LEU A 603 7.02 13.59 14.83
CA LEU A 603 5.82 14.43 14.85
C LEU A 603 5.39 14.78 16.28
N ALA A 604 5.57 13.85 17.22
CA ALA A 604 5.40 14.13 18.65
C ALA A 604 6.37 15.22 19.13
N LEU A 605 7.61 15.26 18.59
CA LEU A 605 8.58 16.31 18.88
C LEU A 605 8.15 17.67 18.32
N ILE A 606 7.73 17.72 17.05
CA ILE A 606 7.28 18.96 16.38
C ILE A 606 6.07 19.56 17.11
N THR A 607 5.05 18.73 17.42
CA THR A 607 3.87 19.18 18.17
C THR A 607 4.20 19.55 19.62
N GLY A 608 5.11 18.81 20.27
CA GLY A 608 5.62 19.13 21.60
C GLY A 608 6.38 20.47 21.67
N ALA A 609 6.93 20.94 20.55
CA ALA A 609 7.54 22.26 20.41
C ALA A 609 6.53 23.39 20.13
N GLY A 610 5.21 23.11 20.11
CA GLY A 610 4.15 24.10 19.96
C GLY A 610 3.68 24.34 18.51
N TRP A 611 4.13 23.52 17.56
CA TRP A 611 3.59 23.53 16.20
C TRP A 611 2.25 22.80 16.13
N ILE A 612 1.33 23.33 15.33
CA ILE A 612 -0.04 22.82 15.21
C ILE A 612 -0.14 22.01 13.94
N HIS A 613 -0.46 20.71 14.05
CA HIS A 613 -0.62 19.80 12.92
C HIS A 613 -1.92 20.11 12.17
N LYS A 614 -1.84 20.77 11.01
CA LYS A 614 -3.00 21.25 10.26
C LYS A 614 -3.55 20.21 9.28
N SER A 615 -2.74 19.25 8.82
CA SER A 615 -3.21 18.11 8.03
C SER A 615 -3.64 16.89 8.85
N ALA A 616 -3.70 17.01 10.18
CA ALA A 616 -4.19 15.95 11.06
C ALA A 616 -5.62 15.51 10.67
N GLY A 617 -5.76 14.27 10.18
CA GLY A 617 -7.03 13.72 9.72
C GLY A 617 -7.42 14.07 8.28
N ALA A 618 -6.51 14.63 7.48
CA ALA A 618 -6.64 14.69 6.02
C ALA A 618 -6.64 13.27 5.40
N HIS A 619 -6.91 13.19 4.09
CA HIS A 619 -6.76 11.93 3.35
C HIS A 619 -5.29 11.45 3.45
N PRO A 620 -5.04 10.13 3.64
CA PRO A 620 -3.70 9.55 3.56
C PRO A 620 -2.87 10.09 2.41
N SER A 621 -1.59 10.35 2.66
CA SER A 621 -0.65 10.79 1.63
C SER A 621 0.12 9.65 0.96
N TYR A 622 0.16 8.48 1.60
CA TYR A 622 0.97 7.33 1.21
C TYR A 622 0.27 5.99 1.48
N VAL A 623 0.62 4.95 0.71
CA VAL A 623 0.19 3.57 0.94
C VAL A 623 1.42 2.66 0.89
N TYR A 624 1.66 1.92 1.96
CA TYR A 624 2.78 0.97 2.05
C TYR A 624 2.29 -0.40 2.52
N SER A 625 2.65 -1.46 1.78
CA SER A 625 2.21 -2.84 2.04
C SER A 625 0.70 -2.95 2.31
N GLY A 626 -0.12 -2.19 1.59
CA GLY A 626 -1.57 -2.17 1.74
C GLY A 626 -2.12 -1.44 2.97
N ARG A 627 -1.29 -0.66 3.69
CA ARG A 627 -1.69 0.18 4.83
C ARG A 627 -1.62 1.65 4.40
N SER A 628 -2.72 2.38 4.54
CA SER A 628 -2.83 3.80 4.17
C SER A 628 -2.50 4.70 5.36
N GLY A 629 -1.66 5.72 5.17
CA GLY A 629 -1.37 6.74 6.19
C GLY A 629 -0.76 8.01 5.57
N SER A 630 -0.40 9.00 6.37
CA SER A 630 0.30 10.20 5.88
C SER A 630 1.76 10.20 6.32
N LEU A 631 2.67 10.45 5.37
CA LEU A 631 4.08 10.78 5.60
C LEU A 631 4.36 12.26 5.29
N ASP A 632 3.57 12.83 4.38
CA ASP A 632 3.54 14.25 4.05
C ASP A 632 2.62 14.97 5.03
N HIS A 633 3.05 16.12 5.54
CA HIS A 633 2.27 16.87 6.53
C HIS A 633 2.41 18.38 6.39
N VAL A 634 1.42 19.09 6.94
CA VAL A 634 1.44 20.55 7.11
C VAL A 634 1.35 20.87 8.60
N PHE A 635 2.34 21.60 9.11
CA PHE A 635 2.34 22.20 10.44
C PHE A 635 2.34 23.72 10.34
N ALA A 636 1.59 24.40 11.22
CA ALA A 636 1.59 25.85 11.34
C ALA A 636 2.14 26.29 12.70
N ASN A 637 2.90 27.39 12.74
CA ASN A 637 3.20 28.08 13.99
C ASN A 637 1.97 28.88 14.47
N ALA A 638 2.03 29.38 15.70
CA ALA A 638 0.93 30.16 16.31
C ALA A 638 0.56 31.44 15.52
N ALA A 639 1.46 31.98 14.68
CA ALA A 639 1.18 33.14 13.85
C ALA A 639 0.47 32.80 12.52
N ALA A 640 0.63 31.58 12.01
CA ALA A 640 -0.02 31.05 10.82
C ALA A 640 -1.32 30.29 11.11
N ASP A 641 -1.45 29.65 12.28
CA ASP A 641 -2.63 28.87 12.66
C ASP A 641 -3.99 29.55 12.38
N PRO A 642 -4.24 30.82 12.78
CA PRO A 642 -5.51 31.50 12.52
C PRO A 642 -5.71 31.94 11.06
N LEU A 643 -4.68 31.82 10.21
CA LEU A 643 -4.74 32.17 8.79
C LEU A 643 -5.05 30.95 7.91
N VAL A 644 -4.73 29.73 8.38
CA VAL A 644 -5.01 28.50 7.64
C VAL A 644 -6.51 28.17 7.73
N LEU A 645 -7.21 28.33 6.62
CA LEU A 645 -8.65 28.08 6.50
C LEU A 645 -8.99 26.60 6.23
N GLY A 646 -8.02 25.82 5.78
CA GLY A 646 -8.16 24.37 5.58
C GLY A 646 -6.92 23.74 4.96
N VAL A 647 -6.79 22.42 5.12
CA VAL A 647 -5.81 21.57 4.43
C VAL A 647 -6.54 20.38 3.83
N ALA A 648 -6.17 19.98 2.61
CA ALA A 648 -6.69 18.79 1.95
C ALA A 648 -5.57 18.05 1.20
N SER A 649 -5.51 16.73 1.32
CA SER A 649 -4.65 15.86 0.51
C SER A 649 -5.43 15.40 -0.72
N TRP A 650 -4.83 15.47 -1.91
CA TRP A 650 -5.46 15.06 -3.17
C TRP A 650 -5.02 13.64 -3.55
N GLY A 651 -5.90 12.66 -3.35
CA GLY A 651 -5.64 11.22 -3.57
C GLY A 651 -5.45 10.81 -5.03
N ILE A 652 -4.43 11.31 -5.71
CA ILE A 652 -4.14 11.00 -7.12
C ILE A 652 -3.07 9.94 -7.33
N ASN A 653 -2.29 9.60 -6.31
CA ASN A 653 -0.99 8.95 -6.48
C ASN A 653 -0.85 7.68 -5.65
N ALA A 654 -0.95 7.80 -4.32
CA ALA A 654 -0.63 6.71 -3.41
C ALA A 654 -1.56 5.49 -3.57
N GLU A 655 -2.81 5.73 -3.95
CA GLU A 655 -3.81 4.68 -4.10
C GLU A 655 -3.84 4.05 -5.50
N GLU A 656 -3.26 4.70 -6.50
CA GLU A 656 -3.17 4.19 -7.87
C GLU A 656 -2.12 3.08 -7.95
N SER A 657 -2.35 2.07 -8.78
CA SER A 657 -1.36 1.01 -8.98
C SER A 657 -0.10 1.57 -9.64
N ILE A 658 1.08 1.11 -9.19
CA ILE A 658 2.38 1.40 -9.80
C ILE A 658 2.43 1.05 -11.30
N ALA A 659 1.50 0.24 -11.79
CA ALA A 659 1.32 -0.06 -13.20
C ALA A 659 1.10 1.19 -14.09
N PHE A 660 0.49 2.25 -13.54
CA PHE A 660 0.20 3.51 -14.24
C PHE A 660 1.31 4.56 -14.10
N GLU A 661 2.36 4.25 -13.32
CA GLU A 661 3.52 5.10 -13.13
C GLU A 661 4.41 5.07 -14.38
N TYR A 662 5.06 6.19 -14.72
CA TYR A 662 5.98 6.22 -15.87
C TYR A 662 7.05 5.13 -15.77
N SER A 663 7.47 4.75 -14.55
CA SER A 663 8.47 3.71 -14.28
C SER A 663 8.03 2.28 -14.67
N ARG A 664 6.75 2.09 -15.04
CA ARG A 664 6.18 0.84 -15.57
C ARG A 664 5.53 1.01 -16.94
N SER A 665 5.81 2.11 -17.62
CA SER A 665 5.35 2.37 -18.99
C SER A 665 5.72 1.23 -19.94
N ASN A 666 4.81 0.84 -20.82
CA ASN A 666 4.96 -0.26 -21.78
C ASN A 666 5.36 -1.64 -21.16
N MET A 667 5.13 -1.86 -19.86
CA MET A 667 5.36 -3.19 -19.23
C MET A 667 4.35 -4.25 -19.66
N ASN A 668 3.21 -3.85 -20.23
CA ASN A 668 2.15 -4.72 -20.71
C ASN A 668 1.53 -4.15 -22.00
N ALA A 669 1.19 -5.00 -22.96
CA ALA A 669 0.66 -4.60 -24.27
C ALA A 669 -0.80 -4.11 -24.25
N HIS A 670 -1.53 -4.33 -23.15
CA HIS A 670 -2.93 -3.97 -22.97
C HIS A 670 -3.17 -2.88 -21.92
N LEU A 671 -2.13 -2.48 -21.18
CA LEU A 671 -2.20 -1.34 -20.27
C LEU A 671 -1.74 -0.07 -21.01
N ALA A 672 -2.62 0.93 -21.09
CA ALA A 672 -2.26 2.20 -21.71
C ALA A 672 -1.29 3.00 -20.82
N THR A 673 -0.24 3.58 -21.41
CA THR A 673 0.55 4.60 -20.73
C THR A 673 -0.27 5.89 -20.65
N GLU A 674 -0.75 6.22 -19.45
CA GLU A 674 -1.51 7.43 -19.17
C GLU A 674 -0.58 8.64 -19.01
N THR A 675 -0.65 9.62 -19.91
CA THR A 675 0.16 10.87 -19.88
C THR A 675 -0.68 12.15 -19.96
N ASP A 676 -1.99 12.03 -20.15
CA ASP A 676 -2.96 13.11 -20.34
C ASP A 676 -3.72 13.48 -19.06
N ASN A 677 -3.30 12.94 -17.92
CA ASN A 677 -3.96 13.09 -16.62
C ASN A 677 -2.93 13.07 -15.45
N PRO A 678 -3.31 13.50 -14.23
CA PRO A 678 -2.38 13.63 -13.11
C PRO A 678 -2.16 12.34 -12.29
N TYR A 679 -2.96 11.28 -12.52
CA TYR A 679 -3.06 10.13 -11.62
C TYR A 679 -1.83 9.23 -11.71
N ARG A 680 -1.22 8.85 -10.58
CA ARG A 680 0.10 8.20 -10.51
C ARG A 680 1.19 9.00 -11.25
N SER A 681 1.24 10.30 -10.96
CA SER A 681 2.38 11.19 -11.28
C SER A 681 3.54 11.01 -10.27
N SER A 682 3.22 10.55 -9.07
CA SER A 682 4.14 10.20 -7.98
C SER A 682 3.59 8.97 -7.22
N ASP A 683 4.29 8.50 -6.20
CA ASP A 683 3.79 7.59 -5.16
C ASP A 683 3.24 8.31 -3.92
N HIS A 684 3.47 9.62 -3.80
CA HIS A 684 2.92 10.50 -2.74
C HIS A 684 1.79 11.40 -3.25
N ASN A 685 0.73 11.60 -2.45
CA ASN A 685 -0.33 12.57 -2.72
C ASN A 685 0.08 13.99 -2.29
N PRO A 686 -0.19 15.03 -3.09
CA PRO A 686 0.07 16.41 -2.68
C PRO A 686 -0.91 16.91 -1.61
N GLU A 687 -0.41 17.62 -0.60
CA GLU A 687 -1.24 18.39 0.34
C GLU A 687 -1.41 19.83 -0.14
N ILE A 688 -2.63 20.37 -0.02
CA ILE A 688 -3.02 21.72 -0.45
C ILE A 688 -3.55 22.48 0.78
N VAL A 689 -2.97 23.64 1.06
CA VAL A 689 -3.28 24.53 2.19
C VAL A 689 -3.93 25.81 1.66
N GLY A 690 -5.09 26.17 2.20
CA GLY A 690 -5.76 27.44 1.91
C GLY A 690 -5.57 28.46 3.03
N LEU A 691 -5.22 29.70 2.69
CA LEU A 691 -4.80 30.75 3.63
C LEU A 691 -5.55 32.09 3.43
N ASP A 692 -5.73 32.81 4.53
CA ASP A 692 -6.23 34.20 4.59
C ASP A 692 -5.04 35.14 4.88
N LEU A 693 -4.43 35.69 3.82
CA LEU A 693 -3.25 36.57 3.90
C LEU A 693 -3.53 37.98 3.38
N VAL A 694 -4.69 38.25 2.77
CA VAL A 694 -5.03 39.52 2.11
C VAL A 694 -6.25 40.17 2.76
N SER A 695 -6.04 41.35 3.34
CA SER A 695 -7.10 42.13 3.99
C SER A 695 -7.29 43.50 3.31
N GLU A 696 -8.50 44.04 3.35
CA GLU A 696 -8.76 45.42 2.90
C GLU A 696 -8.20 46.42 3.91
N LYS A 697 -7.59 47.51 3.40
CA LYS A 697 -7.11 48.63 4.21
C LYS A 697 -8.29 49.30 4.92
N PRO A 698 -8.12 49.75 6.18
CA PRO A 698 -9.08 50.61 6.83
C PRO A 698 -9.36 51.85 5.97
N GLN A 699 -10.63 52.16 5.72
CA GLN A 699 -10.99 53.39 4.98
C GLN A 699 -10.64 54.63 5.79
N GLU A 700 -9.56 55.32 5.41
CA GLU A 700 -9.31 56.72 5.78
C GLU A 700 -10.41 57.60 5.15
N GLY A 701 -11.51 57.83 5.87
CA GLY A 701 -12.62 58.62 5.34
C GLY A 701 -13.94 58.57 6.10
N GLY A 702 -14.08 57.69 7.09
CA GLY A 702 -15.20 57.69 8.02
C GLY A 702 -15.17 58.90 8.95
N ALA A 703 -15.46 60.10 8.44
CA ALA A 703 -15.59 61.31 9.23
C ALA A 703 -16.72 61.14 10.24
N THR A 704 -16.36 60.87 11.50
CA THR A 704 -17.27 60.98 12.63
C THR A 704 -17.70 62.44 12.73
N THR A 705 -18.93 62.72 12.33
CA THR A 705 -19.62 63.93 12.77
C THR A 705 -19.67 63.87 14.30
N GLY A 706 -18.82 64.67 14.93
CA GLY A 706 -18.76 64.76 16.39
C GLY A 706 -20.11 65.15 16.99
N PRO A 707 -20.34 64.88 18.28
CA PRO A 707 -21.60 65.20 18.92
C PRO A 707 -21.85 66.72 18.87
N GLU A 708 -22.94 67.14 18.22
CA GLU A 708 -23.42 68.51 18.29
C GLU A 708 -23.84 68.84 19.73
N THR A 709 -23.00 69.59 20.46
CA THR A 709 -23.41 70.23 21.71
C THR A 709 -24.38 71.40 21.41
N PRO A 710 -25.45 71.57 22.21
CA PRO A 710 -26.67 72.20 21.73
C PRO A 710 -26.62 73.73 21.71
N SER A 711 -27.19 74.32 20.67
CA SER A 711 -27.54 75.75 20.64
C SER A 711 -28.90 75.99 21.29
N THR A 712 -28.97 76.95 22.21
CA THR A 712 -30.13 77.28 23.04
C THR A 712 -31.36 77.70 22.22
N PRO A 713 -32.58 77.16 22.47
CA PRO A 713 -33.79 77.59 21.77
C PRO A 713 -34.40 78.85 22.37
N SER A 714 -34.78 79.81 21.52
CA SER A 714 -35.74 80.88 21.88
C SER A 714 -37.18 80.40 21.71
N ALA A 715 -38.07 80.86 22.58
CA ALA A 715 -39.36 80.24 22.86
C ALA A 715 -40.46 80.43 21.80
N PRO A 716 -41.42 79.49 21.70
CA PRO A 716 -42.78 79.72 21.18
C PRO A 716 -43.82 79.95 22.29
N VAL A 717 -44.85 80.76 21.97
CA VAL A 717 -46.02 81.05 22.81
C VAL A 717 -47.12 79.98 22.60
N PRO A 718 -47.89 79.56 23.62
CA PRO A 718 -48.79 78.40 23.53
C PRO A 718 -50.25 78.75 23.17
N PRO A 719 -51.06 77.73 22.81
CA PRO A 719 -52.45 77.69 23.25
C PRO A 719 -52.89 76.31 23.82
N ALA A 720 -53.48 76.37 25.02
CA ALA A 720 -54.79 75.84 25.46
C ALA A 720 -55.29 74.39 25.14
N PRO A 721 -56.20 73.79 25.96
CA PRO A 721 -56.15 72.35 26.29
C PRO A 721 -57.46 71.53 26.06
N GLN A 722 -57.50 70.29 26.62
CA GLN A 722 -58.63 69.31 26.72
C GLN A 722 -58.75 68.30 25.54
N SER A 723 -59.27 67.06 25.63
CA SER A 723 -59.55 66.06 26.71
C SER A 723 -59.91 64.69 26.04
N PRO A 724 -60.11 63.54 26.75
CA PRO A 724 -59.81 62.20 26.20
C PRO A 724 -61.00 61.25 25.87
N SER A 725 -60.72 60.14 25.16
CA SER A 725 -61.39 58.80 25.12
C SER A 725 -61.16 58.09 23.75
N VAL A 726 -61.25 56.77 23.52
CA VAL A 726 -61.28 55.52 24.32
C VAL A 726 -60.94 54.31 23.41
N GLY A 727 -60.23 53.29 23.93
CA GLY A 727 -60.31 51.88 23.50
C GLY A 727 -59.64 51.45 22.17
N ASN A 728 -59.33 50.15 21.93
CA ASN A 728 -59.30 49.03 22.87
C ASN A 728 -58.37 47.87 22.38
N ALA A 729 -57.98 47.01 23.31
CA ALA A 729 -56.98 45.94 23.26
C ALA A 729 -57.09 44.85 22.17
N SER A 730 -55.96 44.17 21.93
CA SER A 730 -55.83 42.73 22.26
C SER A 730 -54.37 42.28 22.47
N ALA A 731 -54.18 41.28 23.33
CA ALA A 731 -52.87 40.81 23.82
C ALA A 731 -52.87 39.29 24.09
N LYS A 732 -51.67 38.71 24.25
CA LYS A 732 -51.27 37.49 25.01
C LYS A 732 -49.83 37.15 24.58
N THR A 733 -48.75 37.53 25.26
CA THR A 733 -48.27 37.25 26.65
C THR A 733 -47.67 35.84 26.83
N PRO A 734 -46.41 35.70 27.28
CA PRO A 734 -45.70 34.42 27.47
C PRO A 734 -45.55 33.99 28.95
N GLY A 735 -44.85 32.87 29.18
CA GLY A 735 -44.29 32.47 30.48
C GLY A 735 -43.78 31.01 30.43
N SER A 736 -43.02 30.48 31.40
CA SER A 736 -42.14 31.09 32.41
C SER A 736 -41.25 29.99 33.03
N LEU A 737 -40.03 30.36 33.41
CA LEU A 737 -39.07 29.74 34.34
C LEU A 737 -39.47 28.48 35.14
N ALA A 738 -38.53 27.52 35.21
CA ALA A 738 -38.18 26.86 36.48
C ALA A 738 -36.72 26.34 36.48
N LYS A 739 -35.92 26.79 37.47
CA LYS A 739 -34.72 26.09 37.95
C LYS A 739 -35.00 25.62 39.37
N THR A 740 -34.62 24.40 39.72
CA THR A 740 -34.40 23.97 41.11
C THR A 740 -33.22 23.00 41.16
N GLY A 741 -32.41 23.14 42.21
CA GLY A 741 -31.44 22.13 42.62
C GLY A 741 -31.45 22.01 44.13
N ALA A 742 -30.99 20.89 44.68
CA ALA A 742 -30.61 20.71 46.08
C ALA A 742 -29.82 19.39 46.24
N ALA A 743 -29.08 19.24 47.34
CA ALA A 743 -28.09 18.18 47.55
C ALA A 743 -28.38 17.31 48.81
N GLY A 744 -27.61 16.23 48.96
CA GLY A 744 -27.55 15.35 50.15
C GLY A 744 -28.07 13.92 49.90
N GLY A 745 -27.49 12.85 50.47
CA GLY A 745 -26.26 12.72 51.25
C GLY A 745 -26.01 11.28 51.75
N VAL A 746 -24.72 10.91 51.90
CA VAL A 746 -24.05 9.88 52.76
C VAL A 746 -24.84 8.63 53.26
N LEU A 747 -24.31 7.41 53.00
CA LEU A 747 -24.11 6.21 53.89
C LEU A 747 -23.96 4.90 53.03
N VAL A 748 -23.36 3.75 53.45
CA VAL A 748 -22.11 3.49 54.22
C VAL A 748 -21.62 2.02 54.11
N ALA A 749 -20.30 1.81 53.96
CA ALA A 749 -19.45 0.65 54.35
C ALA A 749 -19.62 -0.81 53.80
N ALA A 750 -18.47 -1.53 53.89
CA ALA A 750 -18.21 -2.99 53.79
C ALA A 750 -18.18 -3.64 52.38
N GLY A 751 -17.21 -4.51 52.03
CA GLY A 751 -16.05 -5.04 52.78
C GLY A 751 -14.99 -5.68 51.86
N ALA A 752 -13.86 -6.14 52.41
CA ALA A 752 -12.64 -6.51 51.66
C ALA A 752 -12.04 -7.90 52.03
N ALA A 753 -10.94 -8.28 51.35
CA ALA A 753 -10.06 -9.47 51.52
C ALA A 753 -10.62 -10.80 50.94
N LEU A 754 -9.81 -11.79 50.54
CA LEU A 754 -8.37 -12.10 50.72
C LEU A 754 -7.62 -12.10 49.35
N CYS A 755 -6.30 -11.90 49.15
CA CYS A 755 -5.05 -12.31 49.85
C CYS A 755 -4.71 -13.82 49.77
N LEU A 756 -3.47 -14.32 49.74
CA LEU A 756 -2.11 -13.93 49.32
C LEU A 756 -1.19 -15.10 49.76
N GLY A 757 -0.14 -15.44 49.00
CA GLY A 757 1.02 -16.20 49.50
C GLY A 757 2.25 -15.79 48.67
N LEU A 758 3.31 -15.16 49.19
CA LEU A 758 4.32 -15.64 50.16
C LEU A 758 5.06 -16.88 49.63
N THR A 759 6.40 -16.92 49.53
CA THR A 759 7.44 -16.33 50.41
C THR A 759 8.73 -15.86 49.71
N LEU A 760 9.51 -15.00 50.38
CA LEU A 760 10.87 -14.55 50.00
C LEU A 760 11.95 -15.63 50.20
N ILE A 761 13.08 -15.51 49.47
CA ILE A 761 14.45 -15.63 50.02
C ILE A 761 15.34 -14.53 49.41
N ALA A 762 16.23 -13.92 50.20
CA ALA A 762 17.20 -12.92 49.74
C ALA A 762 18.62 -13.14 50.29
N MET A 763 19.62 -12.77 49.48
CA MET A 763 21.04 -12.49 49.80
C MET A 763 21.92 -13.57 50.47
N ARG A 764 23.04 -13.94 49.79
CA ARG A 764 24.41 -13.49 50.19
C ARG A 764 25.57 -13.99 49.30
N ARG A 765 26.59 -13.11 49.16
CA ARG A 765 28.02 -13.35 48.84
C ARG A 765 28.36 -13.83 47.41
N ARG A 766 29.56 -13.60 46.84
CA ARG A 766 30.71 -12.65 46.94
C ARG A 766 31.86 -13.38 46.21
N ALA A 767 32.55 -12.71 45.27
CA ALA A 767 33.73 -13.22 44.53
C ALA A 767 33.46 -14.46 43.63
N SER A 768 34.10 -14.59 42.46
CA SER A 768 35.21 -13.83 41.87
C SER A 768 34.88 -13.30 40.47
#